data_AF-A0A803QDL0-F1
#
_entry.id   AF-A0A803QDL0-F1
#
_cell.length_a   1.000
_cell.length_b   1.000
_cell.length_c   1.000
_cell.angle_alpha   90.00
_cell.angle_beta   90.00
_cell.angle_gamma   90.00
#
_symmetry.space_group_name_H-M   'P 1'
#
loop_
_entity.id
_entity.type
_entity.pdbx_description
1 polymer ?
#
loop_
_entity_poly.entity_id
_entity_poly.type
_entity_poly.pdbx_seq_one_letter_code
_entity_poly.pdbx_strand_id
1 'polypeptide(L)'
;MGDLNSFLSYDDKEGSTYYDNKDMDAFSNFLTKFHLSPLPCVGNKFTWKNSSVKERLDWAIISDSWSEIFPDAVLHHLPFFGSDHRALKLILKDDSCNSSSKRNRRFLFENVWLENPAFFSLVKDTWDCGLSSQSSRNPFQNFLSKQDLCISALQSWNKNLNLSLKSRISDLQHEIARIQDLPFTDQDNQFRLQCLQSQLDALLYKEEIYWKQRSRTHWLKAGDKNTKFFHRFASKRKKNNTIKFLKDDNQRIVSSHSDMSNLLVSYFNDLFSSPGSDADAVHLILDCLGPPLDDLDYAFLDAPFSTKEVGDGSDIRTIEDHWIPNNRFKFFSDNLPPSPFLSYFITASGDWDVAKLTNCFSAPLVDEILSVPVLGEFGKDDIIWGHHSSGEFTVKTAYHLAFSSQDLPSSSSFFASKKFWSKIWNSKIPPKVKVFIWRMLSNALPVSFSLNKRCVIDSPLCPLCKIHPETVKHALLDCSRSRKAWKSSRNNIFHHNLCNQPLDVYDWSVTFFFKYLDSQQDQVLPCASNSDQTILQQFPPEGDFQIFTDAAIDLNRQKHSIGVAVLNHSGQVVAGLAKPFSGCVSPMVAEAKAVVHALQWAYSICLPVDVLKTDCKSIVDKLHHGTLGCSSVDDLIVCIKNLLSIRPSLRVAHVNREFNTIAHRVAKWGIGLDSEFLWNGSLPFRFRWDRQWLIVNSKGRAYTQRVEPTLALVETELPNEAFLEGWEPNKNSCLVIKAPGMDELKISLTPPQEVADGVSVWEWFGAALDEGAEASKWFSNYLGKPSRLVRFNTASETRPVDPEYAAGHKVMFSDQFPFMILSQGSMDALNTLLKEPIPVNRFRPNIVVDGCEPFSEDLWMEFRIDNFTFEGVKLCSRCKVPSINQETGIAGPEPNETLMKMRSDKVLRPDKKQQGKIYFGQNMVWKGNVAEGKAKVMKIGDPVYAIKKFSTVAEAAA
;
A
#
# COMPACT_ATOMS: atom_id res chain seq x y z
N MET A 1 3.28 -13.32 -48.17
CA MET A 1 3.92 -12.01 -48.26
C MET A 1 3.78 -11.55 -49.70
N GLY A 2 3.30 -10.33 -49.94
CA GLY A 2 3.13 -9.80 -51.29
C GLY A 2 1.93 -8.86 -51.37
N ASP A 3 1.60 -8.46 -52.60
CA ASP A 3 0.46 -7.60 -52.90
C ASP A 3 -0.87 -8.32 -52.66
N LEU A 4 -1.70 -7.73 -51.81
CA LEU A 4 -3.04 -8.22 -51.48
C LEU A 4 -4.15 -7.29 -51.97
N ASN A 5 -3.80 -6.22 -52.69
CA ASN A 5 -4.72 -5.24 -53.26
C ASN A 5 -5.75 -4.69 -52.25
N SER A 6 -5.41 -4.68 -50.96
CA SER A 6 -6.26 -4.19 -49.88
C SER A 6 -5.41 -3.69 -48.71
N PHE A 7 -6.00 -2.85 -47.87
CA PHE A 7 -5.35 -2.19 -46.75
C PHE A 7 -6.23 -2.25 -45.49
N LEU A 8 -5.63 -2.11 -44.30
CA LEU A 8 -6.30 -2.39 -43.02
C LEU A 8 -6.85 -1.15 -42.31
N SER A 9 -6.39 0.04 -42.70
CA SER A 9 -6.82 1.30 -42.11
C SER A 9 -6.81 2.41 -43.16
N TYR A 10 -7.62 3.44 -42.97
CA TYR A 10 -7.53 4.68 -43.74
C TYR A 10 -6.13 5.30 -43.72
N ASP A 11 -5.37 5.07 -42.64
CA ASP A 11 -3.97 5.51 -42.52
C ASP A 11 -3.03 4.83 -43.53
N ASP A 12 -3.45 3.73 -44.17
CA ASP A 12 -2.64 2.99 -45.14
C ASP A 12 -2.82 3.52 -46.58
N LYS A 13 -3.61 4.59 -46.78
CA LYS A 13 -3.84 5.27 -48.06
C LYS A 13 -3.73 6.80 -47.93
N GLU A 14 -3.04 7.45 -48.86
CA GLU A 14 -2.84 8.89 -48.89
C GLU A 14 -3.09 9.44 -50.30
N GLY A 15 -3.85 10.53 -50.45
CA GLY A 15 -4.01 11.25 -51.73
C GLY A 15 -5.29 10.99 -52.55
N SER A 16 -6.27 10.25 -52.02
CA SER A 16 -7.60 10.07 -52.65
C SER A 16 -8.74 10.31 -51.64
N THR A 17 -9.87 10.85 -52.11
CA THR A 17 -11.08 11.14 -51.30
C THR A 17 -12.14 10.04 -51.34
N TYR A 18 -11.91 8.95 -52.07
CA TYR A 18 -12.85 7.82 -52.17
C TYR A 18 -12.32 6.58 -51.43
N TYR A 19 -13.14 6.06 -50.51
CA TYR A 19 -12.85 4.88 -49.70
C TYR A 19 -13.97 3.85 -49.88
N ASP A 20 -13.64 2.64 -50.30
CA ASP A 20 -14.58 1.52 -50.33
C ASP A 20 -14.41 0.70 -49.04
N ASN A 21 -15.37 0.83 -48.12
CA ASN A 21 -15.29 0.20 -46.80
C ASN A 21 -15.44 -1.33 -46.85
N LYS A 22 -16.06 -1.87 -47.92
CA LYS A 22 -16.37 -3.30 -48.00
C LYS A 22 -15.11 -4.16 -48.11
N ASP A 23 -14.10 -3.70 -48.84
CA ASP A 23 -12.86 -4.46 -49.06
C ASP A 23 -11.92 -4.43 -47.85
N MET A 24 -11.90 -3.31 -47.10
CA MET A 24 -11.16 -3.18 -45.84
C MET A 24 -11.74 -4.08 -44.75
N ASP A 25 -13.07 -4.05 -44.58
CA ASP A 25 -13.76 -4.87 -43.59
C ASP A 25 -13.63 -6.36 -43.93
N ALA A 26 -13.74 -6.74 -45.21
CA ALA A 26 -13.52 -8.11 -45.65
C ALA A 26 -12.10 -8.59 -45.34
N PHE A 27 -11.09 -7.75 -45.59
CA PHE A 27 -9.69 -8.10 -45.32
C PHE A 27 -9.38 -8.21 -43.82
N SER A 28 -9.89 -7.27 -43.01
CA SER A 28 -9.77 -7.32 -41.54
C SER A 28 -10.46 -8.55 -40.93
N ASN A 29 -11.67 -8.88 -41.43
CA ASN A 29 -12.41 -10.07 -41.02
C ASN A 29 -11.69 -11.36 -41.43
N PHE A 30 -11.06 -11.40 -42.60
CA PHE A 30 -10.25 -12.53 -43.04
C PHE A 30 -9.08 -12.78 -42.07
N LEU A 31 -8.32 -11.75 -41.70
CA LEU A 31 -7.21 -11.89 -40.74
C LEU A 31 -7.70 -12.38 -39.38
N THR A 32 -8.80 -11.82 -38.89
CA THR A 32 -9.39 -12.17 -37.60
C THR A 32 -9.89 -13.62 -37.58
N LYS A 33 -10.58 -14.05 -38.65
CA LYS A 33 -11.13 -15.40 -38.79
C LYS A 33 -10.06 -16.48 -38.79
N PHE A 34 -8.90 -16.21 -39.40
CA PHE A 34 -7.82 -17.20 -39.53
C PHE A 34 -6.67 -17.00 -38.52
N HIS A 35 -6.85 -16.14 -37.52
CA HIS A 35 -5.85 -15.84 -36.49
C HIS A 35 -4.49 -15.41 -37.08
N LEU A 36 -4.56 -14.56 -38.10
CA LEU A 36 -3.40 -14.04 -38.81
C LEU A 36 -3.15 -12.59 -38.39
N SER A 37 -1.88 -12.18 -38.37
CA SER A 37 -1.50 -10.81 -38.07
C SER A 37 -0.45 -10.26 -39.05
N PRO A 38 -0.53 -8.98 -39.43
CA PRO A 38 0.49 -8.37 -40.28
C PRO A 38 1.79 -8.17 -39.48
N LEU A 39 2.91 -8.61 -40.05
CA LEU A 39 4.23 -8.41 -39.49
C LEU A 39 4.60 -6.91 -39.53
N PRO A 40 5.04 -6.30 -38.42
CA PRO A 40 5.43 -4.89 -38.39
C PRO A 40 6.61 -4.60 -39.34
N CYS A 41 6.52 -3.52 -40.11
CA CYS A 41 7.54 -3.11 -41.05
C CYS A 41 8.49 -2.02 -40.50
N VAL A 42 9.70 -1.96 -41.05
CA VAL A 42 10.70 -0.91 -40.86
C VAL A 42 10.89 -0.17 -42.17
N GLY A 43 10.73 1.16 -42.15
CA GLY A 43 10.78 2.02 -43.34
C GLY A 43 9.45 2.76 -43.59
N ASN A 44 9.30 3.33 -44.79
CA ASN A 44 8.06 4.01 -45.16
C ASN A 44 6.94 2.98 -45.39
N LYS A 45 5.79 3.17 -44.74
CA LYS A 45 4.68 2.21 -44.72
C LYS A 45 4.00 2.00 -46.08
N PHE A 46 3.98 3.00 -46.96
CA PHE A 46 3.34 2.90 -48.27
C PHE A 46 4.21 2.11 -49.24
N THR A 47 3.68 0.98 -49.71
CA THR A 47 4.40 0.04 -50.58
C THR A 47 4.12 0.28 -52.06
N TRP A 48 3.03 0.96 -52.39
CA TRP A 48 2.66 1.35 -53.74
C TRP A 48 2.47 2.87 -53.87
N LYS A 49 2.76 3.43 -55.04
CA LYS A 49 2.44 4.83 -55.37
C LYS A 49 2.12 5.02 -56.85
N ASN A 50 1.24 5.97 -57.14
CA ASN A 50 1.15 6.60 -58.46
C ASN A 50 1.42 8.11 -58.36
N SER A 51 1.05 8.89 -59.38
CA SER A 51 1.31 10.34 -59.45
C SER A 51 0.59 11.16 -58.37
N SER A 52 -0.50 10.67 -57.77
CA SER A 52 -1.31 11.43 -56.82
C SER A 52 -1.72 10.65 -55.55
N VAL A 53 -1.55 9.33 -55.53
CA VAL A 53 -2.01 8.42 -54.46
C VAL A 53 -0.86 7.50 -54.02
N LYS A 54 -0.78 7.21 -52.72
CA LYS A 54 0.12 6.21 -52.13
C LYS A 54 -0.69 5.24 -51.28
N GLU A 55 -0.41 3.96 -51.41
CA GLU A 55 -1.14 2.91 -50.69
C GLU A 55 -0.18 1.88 -50.12
N ARG A 56 -0.60 1.19 -49.06
CA ARG A 56 0.06 0.01 -48.54
C ARG A 56 -0.72 -1.23 -48.97
N LEU A 57 -0.31 -1.80 -50.09
CA LEU A 57 -0.95 -2.97 -50.69
C LEU A 57 -0.16 -4.26 -50.45
N ASP A 58 1.14 -4.14 -50.17
CA ASP A 58 2.03 -5.28 -49.97
C ASP A 58 2.21 -5.58 -48.48
N TRP A 59 1.81 -6.79 -48.07
CA TRP A 59 1.82 -7.21 -46.67
C TRP A 59 2.60 -8.51 -46.47
N ALA A 60 3.28 -8.63 -45.32
CA ALA A 60 3.69 -9.93 -44.78
C ALA A 60 2.73 -10.29 -43.65
N ILE A 61 1.89 -11.31 -43.85
CA ILE A 61 0.94 -11.80 -42.85
C ILE A 61 1.48 -13.10 -42.27
N ILE A 62 1.41 -13.24 -40.95
CA ILE A 62 1.97 -14.37 -40.21
C ILE A 62 0.93 -14.96 -39.24
N SER A 63 1.03 -16.26 -38.98
CA SER A 63 0.29 -16.92 -37.89
C SER A 63 1.05 -16.82 -36.57
N ASP A 64 0.34 -17.03 -35.46
CA ASP A 64 0.95 -17.12 -34.13
C ASP A 64 2.04 -18.21 -34.09
N SER A 65 1.78 -19.39 -34.66
CA SER A 65 2.74 -20.49 -34.75
C SER A 65 4.01 -20.12 -35.53
N TRP A 66 3.90 -19.32 -36.59
CA TRP A 66 5.07 -18.85 -37.35
C TRP A 66 5.89 -17.83 -36.55
N SER A 67 5.22 -16.96 -35.80
CA SER A 67 5.86 -15.98 -34.92
C SER A 67 6.69 -16.62 -33.80
N GLU A 68 6.31 -17.81 -33.36
CA GLU A 68 7.07 -18.60 -32.38
C GLU A 68 8.34 -19.20 -32.99
N ILE A 69 8.31 -19.58 -34.27
CA ILE A 69 9.45 -20.17 -34.98
C ILE A 69 10.46 -19.08 -35.36
N PHE A 70 10.00 -17.89 -35.73
CA PHE A 70 10.84 -16.75 -36.16
C PHE A 70 10.56 -15.49 -35.32
N PRO A 71 10.89 -15.50 -34.02
CA PRO A 71 10.53 -14.41 -33.10
C PRO A 71 11.28 -13.10 -33.38
N ASP A 72 12.41 -13.19 -34.08
CA ASP A 72 13.27 -12.05 -34.43
C ASP A 72 13.09 -11.61 -35.89
N ALA A 73 12.03 -12.07 -36.58
CA ALA A 73 11.80 -11.72 -37.97
C ALA A 73 11.49 -10.22 -38.14
N VAL A 74 12.15 -9.56 -39.09
CA VAL A 74 11.95 -8.14 -39.39
C VAL A 74 11.61 -7.96 -40.86
N LEU A 75 10.52 -7.24 -41.12
CA LEU A 75 10.11 -6.81 -42.46
C LEU A 75 10.67 -5.41 -42.76
N HIS A 76 11.41 -5.26 -43.85
CA HIS A 76 11.89 -3.96 -44.34
C HIS A 76 11.16 -3.56 -45.63
N HIS A 77 10.66 -2.32 -45.66
CA HIS A 77 10.15 -1.68 -46.87
C HIS A 77 11.28 -0.88 -47.52
N LEU A 78 11.82 -1.36 -48.64
CA LEU A 78 12.95 -0.72 -49.31
C LEU A 78 12.51 0.52 -50.13
N PRO A 79 13.44 1.42 -50.53
CA PRO A 79 13.14 2.53 -51.45
C PRO A 79 12.51 2.07 -52.77
N PHE A 80 11.81 2.98 -53.46
CA PHE A 80 11.34 2.74 -54.82
C PHE A 80 12.53 2.73 -55.78
N PHE A 81 12.65 1.70 -56.61
CA PHE A 81 13.69 1.57 -57.63
C PHE A 81 13.05 1.28 -58.99
N GLY A 82 12.71 2.34 -59.74
CA GLY A 82 12.15 2.23 -61.10
C GLY A 82 10.74 1.61 -61.21
N SER A 83 10.16 1.13 -60.11
CA SER A 83 8.79 0.61 -60.02
C SER A 83 7.92 1.51 -59.12
N ASP A 84 6.63 1.48 -59.37
CA ASP A 84 5.55 2.00 -58.53
C ASP A 84 5.32 1.18 -57.25
N HIS A 85 5.94 0.00 -57.11
CA HIS A 85 6.00 -0.79 -55.88
C HIS A 85 7.38 -0.74 -55.20
N ARG A 86 7.39 -0.92 -53.87
CA ARG A 86 8.59 -1.12 -53.04
C ARG A 86 8.93 -2.59 -52.96
N ALA A 87 10.21 -2.91 -53.07
CA ALA A 87 10.69 -4.24 -52.70
C ALA A 87 10.54 -4.46 -51.18
N LEU A 88 10.00 -5.63 -50.81
CA LEU A 88 9.93 -6.07 -49.42
C LEU A 88 11.08 -7.03 -49.11
N LYS A 89 11.81 -6.78 -48.02
CA LYS A 89 12.89 -7.66 -47.55
C LYS A 89 12.53 -8.22 -46.18
N LEU A 90 12.30 -9.53 -46.10
CA LEU A 90 12.05 -10.25 -44.85
C LEU A 90 13.35 -10.89 -44.36
N ILE A 91 13.78 -10.55 -43.15
CA ILE A 91 14.94 -11.15 -42.50
C ILE A 91 14.43 -12.07 -41.40
N LEU A 92 14.75 -13.37 -41.46
CA LEU A 92 14.20 -14.40 -40.56
C LEU A 92 15.09 -14.70 -39.36
N LYS A 93 16.42 -14.52 -39.51
CA LYS A 93 17.45 -14.58 -38.48
C LYS A 93 18.58 -13.64 -38.91
N ASP A 94 19.17 -12.94 -37.95
CA ASP A 94 20.38 -12.15 -38.18
C ASP A 94 21.57 -13.12 -38.35
N ASP A 95 21.93 -13.45 -39.59
CA ASP A 95 23.05 -14.35 -39.92
C ASP A 95 24.44 -13.70 -39.65
N SER A 96 24.49 -12.49 -39.10
CA SER A 96 25.77 -11.86 -38.73
C SER A 96 26.33 -12.31 -37.37
N CYS A 97 25.64 -13.19 -36.63
CA CYS A 97 26.10 -13.69 -35.33
C CYS A 97 26.33 -15.21 -35.28
N ASN A 98 27.12 -15.74 -36.23
CA ASN A 98 27.74 -17.07 -36.12
C ASN A 98 29.25 -16.94 -35.90
N SER A 99 29.64 -16.51 -34.69
CA SER A 99 30.90 -16.89 -34.07
C SER A 99 30.75 -16.92 -32.54
N SER A 100 30.51 -18.13 -32.07
CA SER A 100 30.81 -18.68 -30.74
C SER A 100 31.53 -17.77 -29.73
N SER A 101 30.76 -17.21 -28.81
CA SER A 101 30.95 -17.51 -27.39
C SER A 101 29.58 -17.84 -26.81
N LYS A 102 29.48 -18.94 -26.05
CA LYS A 102 28.27 -19.27 -25.31
C LYS A 102 27.97 -18.05 -24.44
N ARG A 103 26.94 -17.28 -24.79
CA ARG A 103 26.43 -16.18 -23.95
C ARG A 103 26.27 -16.74 -22.55
N ASN A 104 27.09 -16.27 -21.60
CA ASN A 104 26.87 -16.55 -20.18
C ASN A 104 25.55 -15.90 -19.82
N ARG A 105 24.47 -16.70 -19.83
CA ARG A 105 23.17 -16.24 -19.40
C ARG A 105 23.33 -15.83 -17.94
N ARG A 106 23.09 -14.56 -17.65
CA ARG A 106 23.04 -14.07 -16.27
C ARG A 106 22.12 -14.98 -15.48
N PHE A 107 22.59 -15.42 -14.33
CA PHE A 107 21.76 -16.17 -13.39
C PHE A 107 20.57 -15.30 -12.97
N LEU A 108 19.37 -15.85 -13.08
CA LEU A 108 18.13 -15.20 -12.68
C LEU A 108 17.34 -16.19 -11.84
N PHE A 109 16.91 -15.73 -10.68
CA PHE A 109 16.08 -16.52 -9.78
C PHE A 109 14.64 -16.62 -10.31
N GLU A 110 14.07 -17.82 -10.32
CA GLU A 110 12.67 -18.03 -10.74
C GLU A 110 11.80 -18.32 -9.51
N ASN A 111 10.72 -17.56 -9.34
CA ASN A 111 9.85 -17.71 -8.16
C ASN A 111 9.17 -19.09 -8.10
N VAL A 112 8.98 -19.74 -9.26
CA VAL A 112 8.45 -21.11 -9.35
C VAL A 112 9.34 -22.14 -8.65
N TRP A 113 10.61 -21.83 -8.39
CA TRP A 113 11.52 -22.73 -7.66
C TRP A 113 11.08 -22.92 -6.20
N LEU A 114 10.49 -21.90 -5.57
CA LEU A 114 10.02 -21.96 -4.19
C LEU A 114 8.83 -22.91 -3.99
N GLU A 115 8.07 -23.16 -5.06
CA GLU A 115 6.94 -24.11 -5.09
C GLU A 115 7.39 -25.57 -5.26
N ASN A 116 8.71 -25.81 -5.38
CA ASN A 116 9.27 -27.14 -5.48
C ASN A 116 10.11 -27.47 -4.24
N PRO A 117 9.67 -28.41 -3.38
CA PRO A 117 10.40 -28.78 -2.17
C PRO A 117 11.87 -29.19 -2.41
N ALA A 118 12.20 -29.73 -3.59
CA ALA A 118 13.56 -30.12 -3.95
C ALA A 118 14.52 -28.95 -4.16
N PHE A 119 14.04 -27.70 -4.22
CA PHE A 119 14.87 -26.51 -4.35
C PHE A 119 15.77 -26.31 -3.13
N PHE A 120 15.22 -26.39 -1.93
CA PHE A 120 15.95 -26.12 -0.68
C PHE A 120 17.03 -27.17 -0.42
N SER A 121 16.73 -28.45 -0.68
CA SER A 121 17.73 -29.52 -0.58
C SER A 121 18.84 -29.33 -1.62
N LEU A 122 18.51 -28.99 -2.87
CA LEU A 122 19.51 -28.77 -3.92
C LEU A 122 20.49 -27.65 -3.56
N VAL A 123 20.00 -26.52 -3.05
CA VAL A 123 20.88 -25.40 -2.64
C VAL A 123 21.77 -25.81 -1.47
N LYS A 124 21.20 -26.46 -0.45
CA LYS A 124 21.95 -26.92 0.71
C LYS A 124 23.05 -27.92 0.32
N ASP A 125 22.69 -28.97 -0.40
CA ASP A 125 23.61 -30.03 -0.80
C ASP A 125 24.74 -29.50 -1.69
N THR A 126 24.43 -28.58 -2.61
CA THR A 126 25.43 -28.01 -3.53
C THR A 126 26.34 -26.99 -2.87
N TRP A 127 25.86 -26.26 -1.86
CA TRP A 127 26.65 -25.33 -1.06
C TRP A 127 27.60 -26.08 -0.10
N ASP A 128 27.14 -27.19 0.47
CA ASP A 128 27.88 -28.03 1.41
C ASP A 128 28.88 -28.97 0.73
N CYS A 129 28.59 -29.44 -0.50
CA CYS A 129 29.55 -30.20 -1.31
C CYS A 129 30.74 -29.37 -1.82
N GLY A 130 30.67 -28.04 -1.72
CA GLY A 130 31.77 -27.15 -2.08
C GLY A 130 32.91 -27.23 -1.06
N LEU A 131 33.92 -28.04 -1.37
CA LEU A 131 35.26 -28.13 -0.76
C LEU A 131 35.44 -29.20 0.33
N SER A 132 35.82 -30.41 -0.09
CA SER A 132 36.48 -31.41 0.77
C SER A 132 37.94 -31.72 0.38
N SER A 133 38.58 -31.03 -0.59
CA SER A 133 39.92 -31.47 -1.00
C SER A 133 40.83 -30.51 -1.82
N GLN A 134 40.71 -29.18 -1.73
CA GLN A 134 41.82 -28.27 -2.14
C GLN A 134 41.61 -26.83 -1.65
N SER A 135 42.31 -26.48 -0.57
CA SER A 135 42.28 -25.16 0.05
C SER A 135 43.06 -24.15 -0.79
N SER A 136 42.39 -23.30 -1.57
CA SER A 136 42.99 -21.99 -1.89
C SER A 136 43.11 -21.22 -0.57
N ARG A 137 44.29 -20.64 -0.30
CA ARG A 137 44.53 -19.79 0.88
C ARG A 137 43.66 -18.51 0.89
N ASN A 138 42.91 -18.24 -0.18
CA ASN A 138 42.06 -17.06 -0.32
C ASN A 138 40.57 -17.39 -0.07
N PRO A 139 39.98 -16.97 1.06
CA PRO A 139 38.57 -17.20 1.40
C PRO A 139 37.58 -16.65 0.37
N PHE A 140 37.94 -15.54 -0.30
CA PHE A 140 37.12 -14.94 -1.34
C PHE A 140 36.99 -15.85 -2.56
N GLN A 141 38.07 -16.54 -2.92
CA GLN A 141 38.08 -17.47 -4.04
C GLN A 141 37.26 -18.74 -3.74
N ASN A 142 37.22 -19.17 -2.48
CA ASN A 142 36.35 -20.27 -2.03
C ASN A 142 34.87 -19.89 -2.07
N PHE A 143 34.52 -18.68 -1.63
CA PHE A 143 33.15 -18.17 -1.72
C PHE A 143 32.66 -18.09 -3.17
N LEU A 144 33.46 -17.50 -4.07
CA LEU A 144 33.12 -17.42 -5.49
C LEU A 144 32.92 -18.81 -6.11
N SER A 145 33.76 -19.78 -5.73
CA SER A 145 33.65 -21.16 -6.21
C SER A 145 32.37 -21.85 -5.72
N LYS A 146 31.99 -21.68 -4.45
CA LYS A 146 30.72 -22.20 -3.90
C LYS A 146 29.50 -21.58 -4.57
N GLN A 147 29.55 -20.26 -4.80
CA GLN A 147 28.51 -19.53 -5.50
C GLN A 147 28.35 -20.04 -6.94
N ASP A 148 29.45 -20.22 -7.68
CA ASP A 148 29.41 -20.70 -9.06
C ASP A 148 28.87 -22.14 -9.18
N LEU A 149 29.20 -23.01 -8.21
CA LEU A 149 28.67 -24.38 -8.11
C LEU A 149 27.15 -24.38 -7.92
N CYS A 150 26.64 -23.58 -6.97
CA CYS A 150 25.20 -23.45 -6.73
C CYS A 150 24.46 -22.89 -7.93
N ILE A 151 24.99 -21.83 -8.56
CA ILE A 151 24.41 -21.24 -9.77
C ILE A 151 24.33 -22.29 -10.88
N SER A 152 25.40 -23.06 -11.09
CA SER A 152 25.45 -24.10 -12.12
C SER A 152 24.45 -25.22 -11.88
N ALA A 153 24.32 -25.67 -10.63
CA ALA A 153 23.36 -26.70 -10.24
C ALA A 153 21.91 -26.24 -10.44
N LEU A 154 21.58 -25.03 -10.02
CA LEU A 154 20.24 -24.43 -10.20
C LEU A 154 19.90 -24.24 -11.67
N GLN A 155 20.84 -23.81 -12.50
CA GLN A 155 20.63 -23.65 -13.94
C GLN A 155 20.36 -24.99 -14.64
N SER A 156 21.10 -26.04 -14.26
CA SER A 156 20.90 -27.39 -14.78
C SER A 156 19.53 -27.95 -14.37
N TRP A 157 19.19 -27.83 -13.09
CA TRP A 157 17.91 -28.27 -12.55
C TRP A 157 16.71 -27.56 -13.18
N ASN A 158 16.79 -26.23 -13.34
CA ASN A 158 15.74 -25.42 -13.96
C ASN A 158 15.48 -25.81 -15.43
N LYS A 159 16.53 -26.20 -16.18
CA LYS A 159 16.38 -26.65 -17.57
C LYS A 159 15.55 -27.94 -17.64
N ASN A 160 15.82 -28.88 -16.74
CA ASN A 160 15.08 -30.15 -16.67
C ASN A 160 13.64 -29.93 -16.19
N LEU A 161 13.45 -29.03 -15.21
CA LEU A 161 12.14 -28.69 -14.68
C LEU A 161 11.21 -28.09 -15.75
N ASN A 162 11.69 -27.13 -16.55
CA ASN A 162 10.89 -26.50 -17.60
C ASN A 162 10.55 -27.44 -18.77
N LEU A 163 11.47 -28.34 -19.14
CA LEU A 163 11.20 -29.36 -20.17
C LEU A 163 10.14 -30.35 -19.70
N SER A 164 10.24 -30.80 -18.44
CA SER A 164 9.27 -31.70 -17.82
C SER A 164 7.89 -31.07 -17.65
N LEU A 165 7.81 -29.77 -17.32
CA LEU A 165 6.54 -29.08 -17.12
C LEU A 165 5.72 -29.03 -18.42
N LYS A 166 6.36 -28.69 -19.54
CA LYS A 166 5.70 -28.60 -20.86
C LYS A 166 5.26 -29.97 -21.39
N SER A 167 6.12 -30.99 -21.30
CA SER A 167 5.74 -32.33 -21.76
C SER A 167 4.56 -32.87 -20.97
N ARG A 168 4.59 -32.71 -19.65
CA ARG A 168 3.56 -33.27 -18.74
C ARG A 168 2.21 -32.58 -18.85
N ILE A 169 2.18 -31.27 -19.15
CA ILE A 169 0.95 -30.56 -19.51
C ILE A 169 0.35 -31.17 -20.79
N SER A 170 1.17 -31.39 -21.83
CA SER A 170 0.73 -31.98 -23.09
C SER A 170 0.20 -33.41 -22.92
N ASP A 171 0.91 -34.24 -22.14
CA ASP A 171 0.53 -35.63 -21.89
C ASP A 171 -0.81 -35.73 -21.15
N LEU A 172 -1.02 -34.91 -20.12
CA LEU A 172 -2.28 -34.86 -19.36
C LEU A 172 -3.44 -34.36 -20.24
N GLN A 173 -3.22 -33.37 -21.09
CA GLN A 173 -4.23 -32.88 -22.03
C GLN A 173 -4.68 -33.96 -23.03
N HIS A 174 -3.73 -34.74 -23.56
CA HIS A 174 -4.03 -35.86 -24.46
C HIS A 174 -4.79 -37.00 -23.77
N GLU A 175 -4.40 -37.37 -22.55
CA GLU A 175 -5.09 -38.43 -21.80
C GLU A 175 -6.50 -38.01 -21.37
N ILE A 176 -6.71 -36.74 -21.00
CA ILE A 176 -8.04 -36.18 -20.72
C ILE A 176 -8.94 -36.26 -21.96
N ALA A 177 -8.44 -35.86 -23.13
CA ALA A 177 -9.19 -35.94 -24.39
C ALA A 177 -9.57 -37.40 -24.72
N ARG A 178 -8.64 -38.34 -24.56
CA ARG A 178 -8.87 -39.77 -24.79
C ARG A 178 -9.98 -40.35 -23.91
N ILE A 179 -10.05 -39.94 -22.64
CA ILE A 179 -11.07 -40.42 -21.69
C ILE A 179 -12.44 -39.76 -21.98
N GLN A 180 -12.46 -38.51 -22.45
CA GLN A 180 -13.69 -37.80 -22.81
C GLN A 180 -14.37 -38.38 -24.07
N ASP A 181 -13.61 -39.05 -24.94
CA ASP A 181 -14.12 -39.71 -26.15
C ASP A 181 -14.72 -41.12 -25.89
N LEU A 182 -14.63 -41.65 -24.65
CA LEU A 182 -15.19 -42.95 -24.28
C LEU A 182 -16.69 -42.86 -23.87
N PRO A 183 -17.49 -43.93 -24.04
CA PRO A 183 -18.90 -43.94 -23.65
C PRO A 183 -19.13 -43.68 -22.15
N PHE A 184 -20.17 -42.92 -21.82
CA PHE A 184 -20.48 -42.33 -20.50
C PHE A 184 -20.85 -43.33 -19.37
N THR A 185 -20.51 -44.61 -19.47
CA THR A 185 -21.09 -45.67 -18.63
C THR A 185 -20.22 -46.21 -17.50
N ASP A 186 -19.02 -45.66 -17.26
CA ASP A 186 -18.09 -46.19 -16.26
C ASP A 186 -17.66 -45.15 -15.20
N GLN A 187 -17.96 -45.46 -13.93
CA GLN A 187 -17.76 -44.56 -12.79
C GLN A 187 -16.26 -44.37 -12.47
N ASP A 188 -15.42 -45.34 -12.83
CA ASP A 188 -13.97 -45.30 -12.67
C ASP A 188 -13.32 -44.27 -13.63
N ASN A 189 -13.85 -44.13 -14.85
CA ASN A 189 -13.38 -43.16 -15.83
C ASN A 189 -13.68 -41.70 -15.40
N GLN A 190 -14.81 -41.46 -14.71
CA GLN A 190 -15.13 -40.13 -14.17
C GLN A 190 -14.17 -39.72 -13.03
N PHE A 191 -13.86 -40.64 -12.11
CA PHE A 191 -12.89 -40.39 -11.04
C PHE A 191 -11.49 -40.13 -11.59
N ARG A 192 -11.07 -40.93 -12.58
CA ARG A 192 -9.79 -40.76 -13.26
C ARG A 192 -9.70 -39.44 -14.02
N LEU A 193 -10.78 -39.02 -14.70
CA LEU A 193 -10.87 -37.71 -15.36
C LEU A 193 -10.70 -36.56 -14.36
N GLN A 194 -11.37 -36.62 -13.21
CA GLN A 194 -11.27 -35.60 -12.17
C GLN A 194 -9.84 -35.51 -11.58
N CYS A 195 -9.19 -36.66 -11.38
CA CYS A 195 -7.81 -36.72 -10.91
C CYS A 195 -6.83 -36.10 -11.93
N LEU A 196 -6.98 -36.42 -13.22
CA LEU A 196 -6.13 -35.87 -14.29
C LEU A 196 -6.33 -34.36 -14.49
N GLN A 197 -7.57 -33.88 -14.38
CA GLN A 197 -7.89 -32.45 -14.44
C GLN A 197 -7.25 -31.67 -13.28
N SER A 198 -7.30 -32.22 -12.06
CA SER A 198 -6.64 -31.62 -10.88
C SER A 198 -5.11 -31.54 -11.06
N GLN A 199 -4.49 -32.59 -11.61
CA GLN A 199 -3.05 -32.58 -11.91
C GLN A 199 -2.68 -31.57 -12.99
N LEU A 200 -3.53 -31.39 -14.00
CA LEU A 200 -3.34 -30.39 -15.05
C LEU A 200 -3.45 -28.97 -14.50
N ASP A 201 -4.46 -28.69 -13.67
CA ASP A 201 -4.66 -27.38 -13.03
C ASP A 201 -3.45 -26.98 -12.16
N ALA A 202 -2.88 -27.94 -11.42
CA ALA A 202 -1.68 -27.71 -10.61
C ALA A 202 -0.43 -27.36 -11.46
N LEU A 203 -0.30 -27.93 -12.66
CA LEU A 203 0.81 -27.60 -13.58
C LEU A 203 0.59 -26.25 -14.28
N LEU A 204 -0.65 -25.94 -14.68
CA LEU A 204 -1.01 -24.65 -15.29
C LEU A 204 -0.80 -23.49 -14.32
N TYR A 205 -1.05 -23.68 -13.02
CA TYR A 205 -0.75 -22.69 -11.98
C TYR A 205 0.76 -22.38 -11.88
N LYS A 206 1.62 -23.40 -11.96
CA LYS A 206 3.08 -23.22 -11.95
C LYS A 206 3.57 -22.47 -13.19
N GLU A 207 2.97 -22.72 -14.35
CA GLU A 207 3.23 -21.97 -15.58
C GLU A 207 2.80 -20.49 -15.44
N GLU A 208 1.69 -20.23 -14.76
CA GLU A 208 1.20 -18.86 -14.51
C GLU A 208 2.18 -18.04 -13.66
N ILE A 209 2.71 -18.61 -12.56
CA ILE A 209 3.73 -17.97 -11.71
C ILE A 209 4.96 -17.56 -12.54
N TYR A 210 5.42 -18.47 -13.41
CA TYR A 210 6.58 -18.26 -14.28
C TYR A 210 6.38 -17.08 -15.26
N TRP A 211 5.20 -16.96 -15.86
CA TRP A 211 4.90 -15.87 -16.81
C TRP A 211 4.55 -14.55 -16.13
N LYS A 212 3.91 -14.59 -14.95
CA LYS A 212 3.64 -13.40 -14.14
C LYS A 212 4.93 -12.68 -13.77
N GLN A 213 5.94 -13.39 -13.27
CA GLN A 213 7.25 -12.83 -12.90
C GLN A 213 7.91 -12.09 -14.10
N ARG A 214 7.83 -12.67 -15.31
CA ARG A 214 8.40 -12.09 -16.54
C ARG A 214 7.64 -10.88 -17.06
N SER A 215 6.32 -10.83 -16.85
CA SER A 215 5.50 -9.70 -17.26
C SER A 215 5.75 -8.45 -16.41
N ARG A 216 6.23 -8.61 -15.15
CA ARG A 216 6.31 -7.57 -14.11
C ARG A 216 4.98 -6.84 -13.86
N THR A 217 3.87 -7.55 -14.07
CA THR A 217 2.52 -7.03 -13.85
C THR A 217 2.06 -7.38 -12.45
N HIS A 218 2.00 -6.39 -11.56
CA HIS A 218 1.72 -6.60 -10.13
C HIS A 218 0.22 -6.53 -9.78
N TRP A 219 -0.60 -5.98 -10.68
CA TRP A 219 -2.04 -5.77 -10.44
C TRP A 219 -2.93 -6.98 -10.73
N LEU A 220 -2.42 -7.99 -11.46
CA LEU A 220 -3.13 -9.25 -11.70
C LEU A 220 -2.69 -10.30 -10.66
N LYS A 221 -3.62 -10.84 -9.89
CA LYS A 221 -3.33 -11.87 -8.86
C LYS A 221 -3.13 -13.24 -9.55
N ALA A 222 -2.39 -14.14 -8.91
CA ALA A 222 -2.20 -15.49 -9.47
C ALA A 222 -3.51 -16.28 -9.32
N GLY A 223 -3.92 -17.02 -10.35
CA GLY A 223 -5.21 -17.73 -10.44
C GLY A 223 -6.21 -17.14 -11.44
N ASP A 224 -5.87 -16.01 -12.09
CA ASP A 224 -6.63 -15.50 -13.22
C ASP A 224 -6.18 -16.28 -14.47
N LYS A 225 -7.09 -17.02 -15.14
CA LYS A 225 -6.81 -17.96 -16.25
C LYS A 225 -6.19 -17.35 -17.53
N ASN A 226 -5.50 -16.21 -17.45
CA ASN A 226 -5.05 -15.38 -18.56
C ASN A 226 -3.52 -15.39 -18.76
N THR A 227 -2.93 -16.59 -18.88
CA THR A 227 -1.51 -16.74 -19.26
C THR A 227 -1.18 -15.99 -20.55
N LYS A 228 -2.08 -16.01 -21.55
CA LYS A 228 -1.96 -15.28 -22.82
C LYS A 228 -1.70 -13.77 -22.65
N PHE A 229 -2.30 -13.14 -21.66
CA PHE A 229 -2.01 -11.74 -21.32
C PHE A 229 -0.58 -11.55 -20.82
N PHE A 230 -0.12 -12.38 -19.88
CA PHE A 230 1.24 -12.32 -19.35
C PHE A 230 2.30 -12.56 -20.43
N HIS A 231 2.07 -13.50 -21.35
CA HIS A 231 2.91 -13.73 -22.52
C HIS A 231 3.06 -12.49 -23.39
N ARG A 232 1.93 -11.85 -23.77
CA ARG A 232 1.94 -10.64 -24.61
C ARG A 232 2.69 -9.49 -23.95
N PHE A 233 2.51 -9.29 -22.64
CA PHE A 233 3.19 -8.22 -21.89
C PHE A 233 4.70 -8.46 -21.75
N ALA A 234 5.10 -9.70 -21.44
CA ALA A 234 6.50 -10.09 -21.36
C ALA A 234 7.23 -9.89 -22.70
N SER A 235 6.60 -10.30 -23.81
CA SER A 235 7.13 -10.11 -25.17
C SER A 235 7.23 -8.63 -25.57
N LYS A 236 6.20 -7.83 -25.27
CA LYS A 236 6.23 -6.37 -25.49
C LYS A 236 7.35 -5.69 -24.70
N ARG A 237 7.54 -6.08 -23.44
CA ARG A 237 8.60 -5.55 -22.57
C ARG A 237 9.99 -5.93 -23.08
N LYS A 238 10.17 -7.18 -23.51
CA LYS A 238 11.42 -7.64 -24.16
C LYS A 238 11.73 -6.75 -25.36
N LYS A 239 10.76 -6.51 -26.26
CA LYS A 239 10.89 -5.65 -27.44
C LYS A 239 11.26 -4.20 -27.10
N ASN A 240 10.69 -3.63 -26.05
CA ASN A 240 10.95 -2.24 -25.64
C ASN A 240 12.30 -2.06 -24.94
N ASN A 241 12.77 -3.08 -24.21
CA ASN A 241 14.01 -3.00 -23.43
C ASN A 241 15.25 -3.48 -24.21
N THR A 242 15.08 -4.02 -25.41
CA THR A 242 16.21 -4.35 -26.28
C THR A 242 16.85 -3.08 -26.82
N ILE A 243 18.11 -2.84 -26.43
CA ILE A 243 18.94 -1.78 -26.99
C ILE A 243 19.29 -2.19 -28.43
N LYS A 244 18.78 -1.44 -29.41
CA LYS A 244 18.92 -1.75 -30.84
C LYS A 244 20.20 -1.19 -31.46
N PHE A 245 20.72 -0.11 -30.89
CA PHE A 245 21.97 0.51 -31.29
C PHE A 245 22.52 1.36 -30.16
N LEU A 246 23.83 1.56 -30.15
CA LEU A 246 24.54 2.54 -29.33
C LEU A 246 25.25 3.52 -30.26
N LYS A 247 25.57 4.70 -29.74
CA LYS A 247 26.27 5.75 -30.47
C LYS A 247 27.59 6.03 -29.78
N ASP A 248 28.69 5.95 -30.52
CA ASP A 248 30.02 6.29 -29.99
C ASP A 248 30.23 7.82 -29.90
N ASP A 249 31.33 8.23 -29.26
CA ASP A 249 31.67 9.65 -29.06
C ASP A 249 31.93 10.40 -30.38
N ASN A 250 32.20 9.66 -31.46
CA ASN A 250 32.37 10.18 -32.83
C ASN A 250 31.06 10.18 -33.63
N GLN A 251 29.92 9.99 -32.96
CA GLN A 251 28.58 9.94 -33.51
C GLN A 251 28.29 8.79 -34.49
N ARG A 252 29.12 7.74 -34.52
CA ARG A 252 28.86 6.54 -35.32
C ARG A 252 27.91 5.62 -34.57
N ILE A 253 26.97 5.03 -35.30
CA ILE A 253 25.95 4.15 -34.77
C ILE A 253 26.44 2.70 -34.90
N VAL A 254 26.59 2.02 -33.77
CA VAL A 254 26.92 0.59 -33.69
C VAL A 254 25.67 -0.19 -33.32
N SER A 255 25.27 -1.12 -34.20
CA SER A 255 24.06 -1.94 -34.06
C SER A 255 24.37 -3.43 -33.85
N SER A 256 25.60 -3.87 -34.10
CA SER A 256 26.04 -5.24 -33.83
C SER A 256 26.24 -5.44 -32.33
N HIS A 257 25.80 -6.60 -31.80
CA HIS A 257 25.93 -6.92 -30.38
C HIS A 257 27.39 -6.97 -29.90
N SER A 258 28.29 -7.46 -30.75
CA SER A 258 29.73 -7.51 -30.46
C SER A 258 30.29 -6.09 -30.30
N ASP A 259 29.96 -5.21 -31.24
CA ASP A 259 30.47 -3.84 -31.26
C ASP A 259 29.86 -2.99 -30.14
N MET A 260 28.56 -3.17 -29.86
CA MET A 260 27.90 -2.55 -28.69
C MET A 260 28.51 -3.03 -27.36
N SER A 261 28.84 -4.33 -27.24
CA SER A 261 29.50 -4.87 -26.05
C SER A 261 30.91 -4.33 -25.90
N ASN A 262 31.69 -4.29 -27.00
CA ASN A 262 33.05 -3.78 -27.00
C ASN A 262 33.10 -2.29 -26.65
N LEU A 263 32.16 -1.49 -27.17
CA LEU A 263 32.04 -0.07 -26.84
C LEU A 263 31.76 0.15 -25.35
N LEU A 264 30.84 -0.63 -24.77
CA LEU A 264 30.52 -0.54 -23.34
C LEU A 264 31.69 -1.02 -22.46
N VAL A 265 32.32 -2.14 -22.83
CA VAL A 265 33.45 -2.69 -22.10
C VAL A 265 34.66 -1.76 -22.19
N SER A 266 34.95 -1.16 -23.35
CA SER A 266 36.06 -0.21 -23.48
C SER A 266 35.79 1.05 -22.67
N TYR A 267 34.57 1.59 -22.70
CA TYR A 267 34.18 2.75 -21.91
C TYR A 267 34.42 2.52 -20.40
N PHE A 268 33.98 1.38 -19.88
CA PHE A 268 34.17 1.07 -18.46
C PHE A 268 35.59 0.60 -18.13
N ASN A 269 36.28 -0.10 -19.04
CA ASN A 269 37.69 -0.42 -18.83
C ASN A 269 38.55 0.84 -18.79
N ASP A 270 38.33 1.82 -19.66
CA ASP A 270 39.03 3.11 -19.57
C ASP A 270 38.67 3.86 -18.28
N LEU A 271 37.40 3.77 -17.84
CA LEU A 271 36.95 4.37 -16.58
C LEU A 271 37.61 3.73 -15.35
N PHE A 272 37.86 2.41 -15.38
CA PHE A 272 38.32 1.63 -14.23
C PHE A 272 39.77 1.13 -14.32
N SER A 273 40.46 1.33 -15.44
CA SER A 273 41.86 0.92 -15.69
C SER A 273 42.83 2.10 -15.72
N SER A 274 42.42 3.29 -15.25
CA SER A 274 43.38 4.38 -15.00
C SER A 274 44.47 3.84 -14.04
N PRO A 275 45.76 4.00 -14.35
CA PRO A 275 46.83 3.23 -13.72
C PRO A 275 46.93 3.58 -12.23
N GLY A 276 46.46 2.67 -11.37
CA GLY A 276 46.46 2.94 -9.94
C GLY A 276 45.68 1.94 -9.06
N SER A 277 45.46 0.71 -9.48
CA SER A 277 45.06 -0.33 -8.52
C SER A 277 46.31 -0.99 -7.95
N ASP A 278 46.79 -0.40 -6.86
CA ASP A 278 47.92 -0.92 -6.07
C ASP A 278 47.52 -2.25 -5.42
N ALA A 279 48.21 -3.33 -5.82
CA ALA A 279 47.96 -4.67 -5.31
C ALA A 279 48.27 -4.78 -3.80
N ASP A 280 49.18 -3.94 -3.30
CA ASP A 280 49.50 -3.88 -1.87
C ASP A 280 48.38 -3.23 -1.07
N ALA A 281 47.65 -2.27 -1.65
CA ALA A 281 46.46 -1.68 -1.03
C ALA A 281 45.31 -2.68 -0.89
N VAL A 282 45.14 -3.60 -1.84
CA VAL A 282 44.16 -4.69 -1.74
C VAL A 282 44.55 -5.69 -0.65
N HIS A 283 45.84 -6.03 -0.53
CA HIS A 283 46.34 -6.90 0.53
C HIS A 283 46.27 -6.25 1.93
N LEU A 284 46.56 -4.96 2.06
CA LEU A 284 46.41 -4.19 3.31
C LEU A 284 44.94 -4.05 3.75
N ILE A 285 43.99 -3.94 2.82
CA ILE A 285 42.55 -3.95 3.13
C ILE A 285 42.14 -5.32 3.69
N LEU A 286 42.70 -6.41 3.17
CA LEU A 286 42.41 -7.77 3.63
C LEU A 286 43.04 -8.07 5.01
N ASP A 287 44.26 -7.58 5.27
CA ASP A 287 44.92 -7.72 6.58
C ASP A 287 44.25 -6.86 7.67
N CYS A 288 43.58 -5.76 7.28
CA CYS A 288 42.79 -4.91 8.18
C CYS A 288 41.42 -5.51 8.56
N LEU A 289 41.02 -6.65 7.98
CA LEU A 289 39.77 -7.35 8.33
C LEU A 289 39.91 -8.30 9.53
N GLY A 290 41.12 -8.42 10.11
CA GLY A 290 41.39 -9.23 11.30
C GLY A 290 41.57 -10.73 11.00
N PRO A 291 42.08 -11.52 11.97
CA PRO A 291 42.23 -12.96 11.78
C PRO A 291 40.86 -13.63 11.57
N PRO A 292 40.82 -14.81 10.91
CA PRO A 292 39.59 -15.58 10.82
C PRO A 292 39.07 -15.87 12.22
N LEU A 293 37.75 -15.69 12.35
CA LEU A 293 36.95 -15.91 13.55
C LEU A 293 37.32 -17.26 14.18
N ASP A 294 37.49 -17.30 15.51
CA ASP A 294 37.83 -18.55 16.21
C ASP A 294 36.59 -19.45 16.41
N ASP A 295 36.76 -20.65 16.95
CA ASP A 295 35.63 -21.60 17.12
C ASP A 295 34.55 -21.05 18.08
N LEU A 296 34.87 -20.09 18.95
CA LEU A 296 33.90 -19.39 19.80
C LEU A 296 33.19 -18.27 19.03
N ASP A 297 33.90 -17.58 18.14
CA ASP A 297 33.33 -16.60 17.21
C ASP A 297 32.43 -17.27 16.16
N TYR A 298 32.80 -18.44 15.64
CA TYR A 298 31.92 -19.25 14.80
C TYR A 298 30.71 -19.75 15.59
N ALA A 299 30.88 -20.21 16.84
CA ALA A 299 29.73 -20.58 17.67
C ALA A 299 28.81 -19.37 17.98
N PHE A 300 29.36 -18.15 18.10
CA PHE A 300 28.62 -16.91 18.29
C PHE A 300 27.95 -16.41 17.00
N LEU A 301 28.56 -16.62 15.83
CA LEU A 301 28.05 -16.19 14.53
C LEU A 301 27.11 -17.22 13.86
N ASP A 302 27.32 -18.51 14.14
CA ASP A 302 26.41 -19.60 13.79
C ASP A 302 25.26 -19.73 14.79
N ALA A 303 25.39 -19.13 15.99
CA ALA A 303 24.23 -18.91 16.84
C ALA A 303 23.28 -17.92 16.14
N PRO A 304 21.99 -18.26 15.99
CA PRO A 304 21.03 -17.41 15.31
C PRO A 304 20.89 -16.07 16.06
N PHE A 305 21.38 -14.99 15.46
CA PHE A 305 21.18 -13.66 16.00
C PHE A 305 19.71 -13.28 15.86
N SER A 306 18.99 -13.16 16.97
CA SER A 306 17.60 -12.68 16.97
C SER A 306 17.25 -12.07 18.31
N THR A 307 16.85 -10.80 18.31
CA THR A 307 15.93 -10.29 19.33
C THR A 307 14.53 -10.49 18.79
N LYS A 308 13.74 -11.37 19.41
CA LYS A 308 12.34 -11.58 19.02
C LYS A 308 11.47 -10.45 19.57
N GLU A 309 10.71 -9.79 18.72
CA GLU A 309 9.63 -8.89 19.12
C GLU A 309 8.46 -9.73 19.64
N VAL A 310 7.89 -9.34 20.78
CA VAL A 310 6.86 -10.14 21.46
C VAL A 310 5.50 -9.81 20.85
N GLY A 311 5.01 -10.72 20.02
CA GLY A 311 3.67 -10.70 19.45
C GLY A 311 2.68 -11.34 20.42
N ASP A 312 2.28 -12.57 20.12
CA ASP A 312 1.46 -13.42 20.99
C ASP A 312 2.27 -14.23 22.01
N GLY A 313 3.61 -14.24 21.87
CA GLY A 313 4.55 -14.93 22.76
C GLY A 313 4.40 -16.45 22.75
N SER A 314 3.64 -17.01 21.80
CA SER A 314 3.37 -18.45 21.70
C SER A 314 4.58 -19.24 21.22
N ASP A 315 5.47 -18.59 20.45
CA ASP A 315 6.67 -19.17 19.84
C ASP A 315 7.98 -18.66 20.48
N ILE A 316 7.90 -17.94 21.61
CA ILE A 316 9.06 -17.42 22.36
C ILE A 316 9.26 -18.23 23.64
N ARG A 317 10.38 -18.93 23.75
CA ARG A 317 10.80 -19.57 25.00
C ARG A 317 11.33 -18.52 25.94
N THR A 318 10.70 -18.42 27.10
CA THR A 318 10.94 -17.37 28.10
C THR A 318 12.41 -17.24 28.52
N ILE A 319 13.18 -18.35 28.53
CA ILE A 319 14.57 -18.43 29.02
C ILE A 319 15.60 -18.49 27.89
N GLU A 320 15.26 -19.24 26.85
CA GLU A 320 16.21 -19.67 25.83
C GLU A 320 16.32 -18.65 24.70
N ASP A 321 15.25 -17.93 24.44
CA ASP A 321 15.19 -16.95 23.36
C ASP A 321 15.55 -15.55 23.87
N HIS A 322 16.16 -14.73 23.02
CA HIS A 322 16.53 -13.36 23.36
C HIS A 322 15.38 -12.44 22.95
N TRP A 323 14.62 -11.93 23.91
CA TRP A 323 13.49 -11.03 23.68
C TRP A 323 13.57 -9.75 24.54
N ILE A 324 14.59 -9.65 25.40
CA ILE A 324 14.90 -8.47 26.23
C ILE A 324 16.14 -7.75 25.64
N PRO A 325 16.06 -6.45 25.28
CA PRO A 325 17.18 -5.71 24.71
C PRO A 325 18.29 -5.51 25.75
N ASN A 326 19.43 -6.21 25.59
CA ASN A 326 20.61 -6.25 26.48
C ASN A 326 20.62 -7.33 27.57
N ASN A 327 20.07 -8.52 27.29
CA ASN A 327 20.09 -9.72 28.15
C ASN A 327 21.43 -9.98 28.87
N ARG A 328 21.61 -9.40 30.07
CA ARG A 328 22.84 -9.49 30.88
C ARG A 328 22.67 -10.32 32.15
N PHE A 329 21.46 -10.76 32.49
CA PHE A 329 21.20 -11.49 33.73
C PHE A 329 20.17 -12.61 33.52
N LYS A 330 20.57 -13.86 33.76
CA LYS A 330 19.68 -15.02 33.83
C LYS A 330 19.56 -15.47 35.28
N PHE A 331 18.59 -14.95 36.04
CA PHE A 331 18.26 -15.45 37.37
C PHE A 331 16.75 -15.47 37.62
N PHE A 332 16.23 -16.65 37.95
CA PHE A 332 14.88 -16.87 38.47
C PHE A 332 14.85 -16.72 40.00
N SER A 333 13.69 -16.36 40.55
CA SER A 333 13.35 -16.72 41.94
C SER A 333 12.96 -18.21 42.03
N ASP A 334 12.92 -18.80 43.23
CA ASP A 334 12.75 -20.25 43.47
C ASP A 334 11.48 -20.93 42.85
N ASN A 335 10.56 -20.17 42.26
CA ASN A 335 9.31 -20.65 41.65
C ASN A 335 9.32 -20.58 40.12
N LEU A 336 9.39 -21.73 39.46
CA LEU A 336 9.31 -21.86 38.00
C LEU A 336 7.85 -21.81 37.50
N PRO A 337 7.58 -21.14 36.36
CA PRO A 337 6.25 -21.13 35.76
C PRO A 337 5.86 -22.51 35.21
N PRO A 338 4.55 -22.83 35.16
CA PRO A 338 4.05 -24.10 34.62
C PRO A 338 4.19 -24.24 33.10
N SER A 339 4.46 -23.14 32.37
CA SER A 339 4.73 -23.15 30.92
C SER A 339 6.09 -22.49 30.63
N PRO A 340 6.88 -23.04 29.69
CA PRO A 340 8.16 -22.46 29.29
C PRO A 340 8.06 -21.31 28.27
N PHE A 341 6.84 -20.98 27.80
CA PHE A 341 6.60 -19.97 26.77
C PHE A 341 6.13 -18.63 27.34
N LEU A 342 6.43 -17.56 26.60
CA LEU A 342 6.18 -16.19 27.02
C LEU A 342 4.68 -15.84 27.04
N SER A 343 3.88 -16.49 26.21
CA SER A 343 2.41 -16.42 26.17
C SER A 343 1.74 -16.64 27.53
N TYR A 344 2.36 -17.41 28.43
CA TYR A 344 1.84 -17.59 29.80
C TYR A 344 1.77 -16.28 30.60
N PHE A 345 2.68 -15.35 30.30
CA PHE A 345 2.81 -14.04 30.94
C PHE A 345 2.12 -12.91 30.16
N ILE A 346 1.38 -13.23 29.09
CA ILE A 346 0.63 -12.26 28.29
C ILE A 346 -0.87 -12.47 28.53
N THR A 347 -1.58 -11.37 28.73
CA THR A 347 -3.04 -11.36 28.92
C THR A 347 -3.77 -11.40 27.58
N ALA A 348 -5.05 -11.80 27.58
CA ALA A 348 -5.86 -11.83 26.36
C ALA A 348 -6.07 -10.44 25.70
N SER A 349 -5.78 -9.32 26.40
CA SER A 349 -5.83 -7.97 25.83
C SER A 349 -4.54 -7.53 25.12
N GLY A 350 -3.50 -8.35 25.16
CA GLY A 350 -2.19 -8.03 24.58
C GLY A 350 -1.24 -7.27 25.51
N ASP A 351 -1.50 -7.30 26.82
CA ASP A 351 -0.66 -6.66 27.84
C ASP A 351 0.06 -7.70 28.70
N TRP A 352 1.17 -7.30 29.34
CA TRP A 352 1.88 -8.13 30.32
C TRP A 352 1.03 -8.44 31.56
N ASP A 353 1.00 -9.72 31.95
CA ASP A 353 0.42 -10.18 33.22
C ASP A 353 1.41 -9.96 34.37
N VAL A 354 1.37 -8.74 34.93
CA VAL A 354 2.29 -8.28 35.97
C VAL A 354 2.28 -9.18 37.20
N ALA A 355 1.12 -9.76 37.57
CA ALA A 355 1.00 -10.64 38.72
C ALA A 355 1.77 -11.95 38.52
N LYS A 356 1.69 -12.54 37.33
CA LYS A 356 2.48 -13.73 36.98
C LYS A 356 3.97 -13.41 36.87
N LEU A 357 4.32 -12.27 36.27
CA LEU A 357 5.73 -11.85 36.13
C LEU A 357 6.39 -11.64 37.49
N THR A 358 5.72 -10.96 38.42
CA THR A 358 6.25 -10.67 39.77
C THR A 358 6.43 -11.94 40.62
N ASN A 359 5.69 -13.01 40.33
CA ASN A 359 5.82 -14.29 41.01
C ASN A 359 6.97 -15.17 40.48
N CYS A 360 7.42 -14.93 39.25
CA CYS A 360 8.43 -15.75 38.57
C CYS A 360 9.77 -15.04 38.34
N PHE A 361 9.82 -13.70 38.37
CA PHE A 361 11.02 -12.91 38.11
C PHE A 361 11.32 -11.92 39.24
N SER A 362 12.60 -11.61 39.43
CA SER A 362 13.03 -10.57 40.38
C SER A 362 12.52 -9.18 39.95
N ALA A 363 12.23 -8.31 40.92
CA ALA A 363 11.66 -6.98 40.66
C ALA A 363 12.44 -6.15 39.60
N PRO A 364 13.79 -6.09 39.60
CA PRO A 364 14.53 -5.35 38.57
C PRO A 364 14.33 -5.92 37.15
N LEU A 365 14.19 -7.24 37.04
CA LEU A 365 13.96 -7.92 35.77
C LEU A 365 12.52 -7.75 35.30
N VAL A 366 11.54 -7.71 36.22
CA VAL A 366 10.14 -7.39 35.88
C VAL A 366 10.05 -6.00 35.26
N ASP A 367 10.75 -5.00 35.81
CA ASP A 367 10.77 -3.65 35.25
C ASP A 367 11.37 -3.60 33.83
N GLU A 368 12.43 -4.39 33.58
CA GLU A 368 12.99 -4.55 32.23
C GLU A 368 12.03 -5.26 31.27
N ILE A 369 11.34 -6.31 31.72
CA ILE A 369 10.33 -7.03 30.92
C ILE A 369 9.16 -6.12 30.55
N LEU A 370 8.67 -5.31 31.49
CA LEU A 370 7.57 -4.37 31.26
C LEU A 370 7.94 -3.23 30.29
N SER A 371 9.23 -3.02 30.04
CA SER A 371 9.74 -2.08 29.05
C SER A 371 9.74 -2.64 27.62
N VAL A 372 9.60 -3.97 27.46
CA VAL A 372 9.48 -4.63 26.17
C VAL A 372 8.05 -4.46 25.66
N PRO A 373 7.84 -3.85 24.46
CA PRO A 373 6.51 -3.68 23.90
C PRO A 373 5.92 -5.04 23.47
N VAL A 374 4.64 -5.26 23.79
CA VAL A 374 3.87 -6.43 23.36
C VAL A 374 2.75 -5.98 22.42
N LEU A 375 2.53 -6.72 21.33
CA LEU A 375 1.54 -6.41 20.30
C LEU A 375 0.18 -7.11 20.51
N GLY A 376 0.16 -8.22 21.26
CA GLY A 376 -1.06 -8.97 21.60
C GLY A 376 -1.55 -9.92 20.51
N GLU A 377 -2.83 -10.31 20.60
CA GLU A 377 -3.53 -11.37 19.81
C GLU A 377 -3.40 -11.28 18.28
N PHE A 378 -2.96 -10.13 17.74
CA PHE A 378 -2.93 -9.83 16.31
C PHE A 378 -1.51 -9.78 15.71
N GLY A 379 -0.46 -9.95 16.51
CA GLY A 379 0.93 -9.95 16.05
C GLY A 379 1.55 -11.33 16.21
N LYS A 380 2.05 -11.92 15.12
CA LYS A 380 2.94 -13.09 15.25
C LYS A 380 4.30 -12.62 15.77
N ASP A 381 4.94 -13.43 16.59
CA ASP A 381 6.32 -13.18 17.03
C ASP A 381 7.23 -13.06 15.80
N ASP A 382 8.01 -11.97 15.71
CA ASP A 382 8.86 -11.69 14.54
C ASP A 382 10.31 -11.38 14.97
N ILE A 383 11.26 -11.66 14.09
CA ILE A 383 12.68 -11.48 14.34
C ILE A 383 13.11 -10.10 13.85
N ILE A 384 13.61 -9.26 14.78
CA ILE A 384 14.00 -7.88 14.47
C ILE A 384 15.46 -7.56 14.85
N TRP A 385 16.03 -6.56 14.17
CA TRP A 385 17.38 -6.03 14.40
C TRP A 385 17.39 -4.97 15.52
N GLY A 386 17.83 -5.35 16.72
CA GLY A 386 17.75 -4.51 17.94
C GLY A 386 18.61 -3.24 18.01
N HIS A 387 19.48 -2.97 17.02
CA HIS A 387 20.37 -1.79 17.02
C HIS A 387 19.94 -0.66 16.07
N HIS A 388 18.81 -0.80 15.41
CA HIS A 388 18.22 0.27 14.62
C HIS A 388 16.78 0.47 15.07
N SER A 389 16.36 1.72 15.25
CA SER A 389 14.96 2.00 15.60
C SER A 389 14.04 1.26 14.65
N SER A 390 14.42 1.17 13.38
CA SER A 390 13.63 0.58 12.33
C SER A 390 13.73 -0.94 12.17
N GLY A 391 14.22 -1.75 13.12
CA GLY A 391 14.08 -3.22 13.13
C GLY A 391 14.67 -4.02 11.96
N GLU A 392 15.10 -3.37 10.87
CA GLU A 392 15.65 -3.95 9.65
C GLU A 392 17.17 -4.07 9.78
N PHE A 393 17.69 -5.25 9.47
CA PHE A 393 19.11 -5.44 9.34
C PHE A 393 19.62 -4.75 8.07
N THR A 394 20.58 -3.83 8.21
CA THR A 394 21.29 -3.26 7.07
C THR A 394 22.80 -3.39 7.27
N VAL A 395 23.53 -3.61 6.17
CA VAL A 395 25.01 -3.63 6.17
C VAL A 395 25.58 -2.34 6.79
N LYS A 396 24.87 -1.22 6.61
CA LYS A 396 25.21 0.09 7.18
C LYS A 396 25.08 0.12 8.72
N THR A 397 24.00 -0.40 9.29
CA THR A 397 23.80 -0.45 10.76
C THR A 397 24.73 -1.46 11.43
N ALA A 398 25.02 -2.57 10.76
CA ALA A 398 26.05 -3.53 11.18
C ALA A 398 27.47 -2.91 11.16
N TYR A 399 27.81 -2.16 10.12
CA TYR A 399 29.08 -1.43 10.02
C TYR A 399 29.24 -0.34 11.09
N HIS A 400 28.15 0.36 11.45
CA HIS A 400 28.18 1.37 12.52
C HIS A 400 28.30 0.77 13.93
N LEU A 401 27.69 -0.39 14.19
CA LEU A 401 27.88 -1.13 15.43
C LEU A 401 29.37 -1.49 15.61
N ALA A 402 30.02 -1.94 14.54
CA ALA A 402 31.46 -2.24 14.51
C ALA A 402 32.37 -1.01 14.70
N PHE A 403 31.91 0.21 14.34
CA PHE A 403 32.70 1.45 14.40
C PHE A 403 32.35 2.40 15.56
N SER A 404 31.43 2.02 16.44
CA SER A 404 30.90 2.84 17.54
C SER A 404 31.94 3.20 18.64
N SER A 405 33.20 2.81 18.46
CA SER A 405 34.33 3.03 19.35
C SER A 405 35.23 4.25 19.01
N GLN A 406 34.90 5.06 17.99
CA GLN A 406 35.69 6.24 17.61
C GLN A 406 34.86 7.54 17.52
N ASP A 407 34.99 8.40 18.54
CA ASP A 407 34.21 9.63 18.81
C ASP A 407 34.42 10.81 17.84
N LEU A 408 33.77 10.86 16.67
CA LEU A 408 33.64 12.14 15.91
C LEU A 408 32.30 12.32 15.15
N PRO A 409 31.75 13.55 15.09
CA PRO A 409 30.41 13.81 14.57
C PRO A 409 30.34 13.91 13.03
N SER A 410 29.47 13.09 12.44
CA SER A 410 29.08 13.11 11.03
C SER A 410 27.82 13.98 10.81
N SER A 411 27.55 14.42 9.57
CA SER A 411 26.31 15.14 9.19
C SER A 411 25.03 14.32 9.38
N SER A 412 25.18 13.06 9.77
CA SER A 412 24.11 12.13 10.16
C SER A 412 24.26 11.68 11.63
N SER A 413 24.82 12.52 12.50
CA SER A 413 24.76 12.33 13.96
C SER A 413 23.36 12.67 14.47
N PHE A 414 22.76 11.75 15.22
CA PHE A 414 21.42 11.92 15.77
C PHE A 414 21.43 12.96 16.91
N PHE A 415 20.41 13.82 16.89
CA PHE A 415 20.00 14.84 17.87
C PHE A 415 20.65 16.24 17.88
N ALA A 416 21.96 16.46 17.69
CA ALA A 416 22.55 17.78 18.02
C ALA A 416 22.74 18.81 16.86
N SER A 417 22.78 18.42 15.58
CA SER A 417 23.27 19.31 14.49
C SER A 417 22.24 19.73 13.41
N LYS A 418 20.98 19.29 13.50
CA LYS A 418 19.95 19.44 12.42
C LYS A 418 19.59 20.90 12.09
N LYS A 419 19.52 21.79 13.09
CA LYS A 419 19.18 23.22 12.89
C LYS A 419 20.29 24.01 12.17
N PHE A 420 21.55 23.65 12.38
CA PHE A 420 22.70 24.31 11.75
C PHE A 420 22.76 24.02 10.24
N TRP A 421 22.67 22.74 9.86
CA TRP A 421 22.66 22.34 8.45
C TRP A 421 21.45 22.90 7.69
N SER A 422 20.28 22.97 8.34
CA SER A 422 19.08 23.56 7.75
C SER A 422 19.29 25.04 7.35
N LYS A 423 20.00 25.84 8.15
CA LYS A 423 20.31 27.25 7.80
C LYS A 423 21.22 27.36 6.57
N ILE A 424 22.23 26.49 6.45
CA ILE A 424 23.13 26.49 5.28
C ILE A 424 22.36 26.13 4.01
N TRP A 425 21.54 25.07 4.08
CA TRP A 425 20.77 24.61 2.92
C TRP A 425 19.63 25.55 2.53
N ASN A 426 19.06 26.31 3.48
CA ASN A 426 18.01 27.30 3.22
C ASN A 426 18.51 28.71 2.88
N SER A 427 19.83 28.95 2.94
CA SER A 427 20.41 30.25 2.58
C SER A 427 20.11 30.61 1.11
N LYS A 428 19.89 31.90 0.78
CA LYS A 428 19.59 32.35 -0.59
C LYS A 428 20.86 32.52 -1.45
N ILE A 429 21.76 31.54 -1.40
CA ILE A 429 22.99 31.52 -2.20
C ILE A 429 22.92 30.39 -3.26
N PRO A 430 23.70 30.48 -4.36
CA PRO A 430 23.64 29.48 -5.42
C PRO A 430 23.91 28.05 -4.91
N PRO A 431 23.18 27.02 -5.39
CA PRO A 431 23.30 25.64 -4.91
C PRO A 431 24.74 25.09 -4.92
N LYS A 432 25.53 25.44 -5.94
CA LYS A 432 26.95 25.06 -6.04
C LYS A 432 27.80 25.56 -4.87
N VAL A 433 27.45 26.71 -4.28
CA VAL A 433 28.14 27.29 -3.11
C VAL A 433 27.74 26.57 -1.83
N LYS A 434 26.47 26.17 -1.69
CA LYS A 434 26.00 25.37 -0.54
C LYS A 434 26.67 24.01 -0.47
N VAL A 435 26.76 23.32 -1.62
CA VAL A 435 27.46 22.04 -1.75
C VAL A 435 28.94 22.19 -1.41
N PHE A 436 29.57 23.29 -1.84
CA PHE A 436 30.95 23.59 -1.50
C PHE A 436 31.15 23.79 0.02
N ILE A 437 30.29 24.56 0.69
CA ILE A 437 30.32 24.77 2.16
C ILE A 437 30.13 23.44 2.91
N TRP A 438 29.22 22.58 2.45
CA TRP A 438 29.03 21.25 3.05
C TRP A 438 30.27 20.36 2.92
N ARG A 439 30.92 20.33 1.74
CA ARG A 439 32.17 19.57 1.55
C ARG A 439 33.31 20.14 2.41
N MET A 440 33.34 21.46 2.58
CA MET A 440 34.32 22.15 3.42
C MET A 440 34.17 21.75 4.90
N LEU A 441 32.96 21.83 5.45
CA LEU A 441 32.68 21.54 6.87
C LEU A 441 32.75 20.04 7.21
N SER A 442 32.50 19.16 6.23
CA SER A 442 32.67 17.70 6.38
C SER A 442 34.11 17.23 6.12
N ASN A 443 35.07 18.15 5.98
CA ASN A 443 36.47 17.90 5.65
C ASN A 443 36.67 16.99 4.41
N ALA A 444 35.74 17.08 3.47
CA ALA A 444 35.62 16.24 2.27
C ALA A 444 36.17 16.92 1.00
N LEU A 445 36.82 18.08 1.14
CA LEU A 445 37.54 18.71 0.05
C LEU A 445 38.88 17.99 -0.18
N PRO A 446 39.30 17.80 -1.45
CA PRO A 446 40.54 17.09 -1.80
C PRO A 446 41.76 18.00 -1.63
N VAL A 447 41.97 18.51 -0.43
CA VAL A 447 43.15 19.30 -0.07
C VAL A 447 44.33 18.36 0.23
N SER A 448 45.56 18.83 0.01
CA SER A 448 46.75 17.96 0.10
C SER A 448 46.88 17.22 1.43
N PHE A 449 46.48 17.82 2.56
CA PHE A 449 46.49 17.13 3.85
C PHE A 449 45.54 15.93 3.90
N SER A 450 44.32 16.07 3.36
CA SER A 450 43.31 15.00 3.33
C SER A 450 43.68 13.90 2.34
N LEU A 451 44.31 14.26 1.23
CA LEU A 451 44.80 13.30 0.22
C LEU A 451 46.02 12.53 0.73
N ASN A 452 46.96 13.20 1.41
CA ASN A 452 48.11 12.54 2.02
C ASN A 452 47.71 11.62 3.17
N LYS A 453 46.75 12.01 4.02
CA LYS A 453 46.19 11.13 5.06
C LYS A 453 45.54 9.87 4.49
N ARG A 454 45.05 9.93 3.26
CA ARG A 454 44.48 8.79 2.52
C ARG A 454 45.51 8.11 1.61
N CYS A 455 46.80 8.43 1.80
CA CYS A 455 47.92 7.92 1.03
C CYS A 455 47.82 8.12 -0.49
N VAL A 456 47.05 9.11 -0.96
CA VAL A 456 46.87 9.42 -2.38
C VAL A 456 48.01 10.28 -2.93
N ILE A 457 48.64 11.09 -2.08
CA ILE A 457 49.80 11.92 -2.44
C ILE A 457 50.85 11.85 -1.33
N ASP A 458 52.12 12.00 -1.67
CA ASP A 458 53.22 11.72 -0.73
C ASP A 458 53.52 12.87 0.25
N SER A 459 53.06 14.09 -0.05
CA SER A 459 53.31 15.26 0.79
C SER A 459 52.01 16.01 1.11
N PRO A 460 51.78 16.38 2.40
CA PRO A 460 50.62 17.16 2.78
C PRO A 460 50.79 18.67 2.50
N LEU A 461 51.95 19.12 2.02
CA LEU A 461 52.29 20.54 1.88
C LEU A 461 51.47 21.24 0.78
N CYS A 462 51.05 22.48 1.06
CA CYS A 462 50.21 23.25 0.15
C CYS A 462 50.90 23.55 -1.18
N PRO A 463 50.26 23.25 -2.33
CA PRO A 463 50.84 23.46 -3.64
C PRO A 463 51.11 24.93 -3.96
N LEU A 464 50.49 25.87 -3.24
CA LEU A 464 50.64 27.31 -3.48
C LEU A 464 51.71 27.97 -2.62
N CYS A 465 51.73 27.71 -1.31
CA CYS A 465 52.72 28.32 -0.41
C CYS A 465 53.93 27.42 -0.17
N LYS A 466 53.79 26.09 -0.36
CA LYS A 466 54.79 25.03 -0.15
C LYS A 466 55.42 24.97 1.24
N ILE A 467 54.88 25.73 2.20
CA ILE A 467 55.46 25.90 3.55
C ILE A 467 54.63 25.16 4.61
N HIS A 468 53.29 25.19 4.51
CA HIS A 468 52.41 24.58 5.50
C HIS A 468 51.54 23.47 4.88
N PRO A 469 51.12 22.46 5.67
CA PRO A 469 50.17 21.45 5.23
C PRO A 469 48.85 22.07 4.75
N GLU A 470 48.35 21.62 3.61
CA GLU A 470 47.11 22.13 3.03
C GLU A 470 45.89 21.53 3.72
N THR A 471 45.54 22.07 4.87
CA THR A 471 44.23 21.83 5.47
C THR A 471 43.17 22.67 4.77
N VAL A 472 41.89 22.31 4.92
CA VAL A 472 40.78 23.07 4.31
C VAL A 472 40.79 24.54 4.72
N LYS A 473 41.07 24.82 6.00
CA LYS A 473 41.26 26.18 6.51
C LYS A 473 42.45 26.88 5.84
N HIS A 474 43.58 26.18 5.69
CA HIS A 474 44.77 26.74 5.07
C HIS A 474 44.56 27.10 3.60
N ALA A 475 43.94 26.20 2.83
CA ALA A 475 43.66 26.40 1.41
C ALA A 475 42.78 27.64 1.15
N LEU A 476 41.77 27.85 1.99
CA LEU A 476 40.74 28.87 1.76
C LEU A 476 41.06 30.22 2.41
N LEU A 477 41.70 30.21 3.58
CA LEU A 477 41.82 31.40 4.44
C LEU A 477 43.25 31.76 4.79
N ASP A 478 44.09 30.79 5.17
CA ASP A 478 45.39 31.11 5.76
C ASP A 478 46.54 31.21 4.74
N CYS A 479 46.41 30.58 3.56
CA CYS A 479 47.44 30.64 2.52
C CYS A 479 47.73 32.09 2.09
N SER A 480 49.01 32.43 1.92
CA SER A 480 49.43 33.79 1.55
C SER A 480 48.82 34.27 0.22
N ARG A 481 48.56 33.35 -0.72
CA ARG A 481 47.87 33.63 -1.98
C ARG A 481 46.35 33.80 -1.80
N SER A 482 45.68 32.98 -1.00
CA SER A 482 44.24 33.11 -0.75
C SER A 482 43.93 34.42 -0.01
N ARG A 483 44.75 34.80 0.99
CA ARG A 483 44.64 36.11 1.67
C ARG A 483 44.74 37.30 0.71
N LYS A 484 45.63 37.25 -0.28
CA LYS A 484 45.74 38.31 -1.30
C LYS A 484 44.50 38.41 -2.19
N ALA A 485 43.88 37.27 -2.54
CA ALA A 485 42.64 37.26 -3.32
C ALA A 485 41.47 37.89 -2.58
N TRP A 486 41.30 37.56 -1.28
CA TRP A 486 40.27 38.14 -0.42
C TRP A 486 40.43 39.66 -0.23
N LYS A 487 41.67 40.15 -0.21
CA LYS A 487 42.00 41.58 -0.08
C LYS A 487 42.09 42.33 -1.41
N SER A 488 41.75 41.71 -2.54
CA SER A 488 41.83 42.37 -3.85
C SER A 488 40.72 43.41 -4.03
N SER A 489 41.03 44.50 -4.74
CA SER A 489 40.12 45.62 -5.01
C SER A 489 38.79 45.21 -5.65
N ARG A 490 38.76 44.07 -6.35
CA ARG A 490 37.54 43.50 -6.96
C ARG A 490 36.48 43.10 -5.95
N ASN A 491 36.87 42.51 -4.81
CA ASN A 491 35.91 42.11 -3.77
C ASN A 491 35.35 43.32 -3.01
N ASN A 492 36.17 44.35 -2.80
CA ASN A 492 35.73 45.60 -2.17
C ASN A 492 34.65 46.32 -3.00
N ILE A 493 34.78 46.28 -4.33
CA ILE A 493 33.78 46.84 -5.25
C ILE A 493 32.47 46.05 -5.21
N PHE A 494 32.54 44.72 -5.18
CA PHE A 494 31.34 43.86 -5.25
C PHE A 494 30.49 43.89 -3.97
N HIS A 495 31.11 44.18 -2.81
CA HIS A 495 30.43 44.22 -1.52
C HIS A 495 30.33 45.63 -0.92
N HIS A 496 30.44 46.68 -1.76
CA HIS A 496 30.25 48.08 -1.36
C HIS A 496 31.09 48.50 -0.14
N ASN A 497 32.36 48.09 -0.07
CA ASN A 497 33.31 48.37 1.03
C ASN A 497 32.88 47.91 2.44
N LEU A 498 31.79 47.17 2.61
CA LEU A 498 31.42 46.55 3.88
C LEU A 498 31.99 45.12 3.91
N CYS A 499 33.12 44.93 4.58
CA CYS A 499 33.72 43.61 4.75
C CYS A 499 34.11 43.40 6.21
N ASN A 500 33.39 42.51 6.91
CA ASN A 500 33.84 41.96 8.20
C ASN A 500 34.96 40.94 7.92
N GLN A 501 35.99 40.89 8.78
CA GLN A 501 37.12 40.00 8.53
C GLN A 501 36.64 38.54 8.58
N PRO A 502 37.05 37.67 7.63
CA PRO A 502 36.57 36.29 7.56
C PRO A 502 36.82 35.45 8.83
N LEU A 503 37.86 35.78 9.61
CA LEU A 503 38.12 35.14 10.90
C LEU A 503 37.02 35.44 11.93
N ASP A 504 36.55 36.69 11.98
CA ASP A 504 35.52 37.11 12.95
C ASP A 504 34.18 36.41 12.69
N VAL A 505 33.88 36.12 11.42
CA VAL A 505 32.67 35.39 11.03
C VAL A 505 32.75 33.92 11.45
N TYR A 506 33.92 33.31 11.32
CA TYR A 506 34.15 31.92 11.75
C TYR A 506 34.05 31.80 13.27
N ASP A 507 34.75 32.66 14.03
CA ASP A 507 34.78 32.60 15.48
C ASP A 507 33.40 32.94 16.09
N TRP A 508 32.68 33.95 15.56
CA TRP A 508 31.31 34.27 15.98
C TRP A 508 30.36 33.08 15.82
N SER A 509 30.45 32.35 14.70
CA SER A 509 29.56 31.23 14.43
C SER A 509 29.77 30.03 15.35
N VAL A 510 31.00 29.85 15.86
CA VAL A 510 31.31 28.82 16.88
C VAL A 510 30.89 29.28 18.27
N THR A 511 31.12 30.54 18.65
CA THR A 511 30.75 31.07 19.98
C THR A 511 29.23 31.17 20.18
N PHE A 512 28.47 31.56 19.14
CA PHE A 512 27.00 31.63 19.20
C PHE A 512 26.36 30.26 19.45
N PHE A 513 26.98 29.19 18.94
CA PHE A 513 26.49 27.82 19.10
C PHE A 513 26.52 27.34 20.56
N PHE A 514 27.59 27.65 21.31
CA PHE A 514 27.70 27.26 22.72
C PHE A 514 26.83 28.11 23.65
N LYS A 515 26.72 29.43 23.43
CA LYS A 515 25.81 30.30 24.21
C LYS A 515 24.33 29.92 24.08
N TYR A 516 23.93 29.41 22.92
CA TYR A 516 22.57 28.95 22.68
C TYR A 516 22.24 27.68 23.49
N LEU A 517 23.22 26.82 23.76
CA LEU A 517 23.03 25.60 24.58
C LEU A 517 22.88 25.93 26.07
N ASP A 518 23.69 26.86 26.60
CA ASP A 518 23.59 27.29 28.00
C ASP A 518 22.25 28.00 28.29
N SER A 519 21.69 28.74 27.33
CA SER A 519 20.41 29.45 27.47
C SER A 519 19.15 28.57 27.57
N GLN A 520 19.29 27.24 27.48
CA GLN A 520 18.16 26.29 27.55
C GLN A 520 18.00 25.65 28.94
N GLN A 521 18.91 25.88 29.90
CA GLN A 521 18.80 25.35 31.27
C GLN A 521 18.17 26.30 32.29
N ASP A 522 18.10 27.61 32.01
CA ASP A 522 17.44 28.59 32.86
C ASP A 522 16.30 29.27 32.11
N GLN A 523 15.04 28.89 32.39
CA GLN A 523 13.94 29.82 32.69
C GLN A 523 12.58 29.11 32.84
N VAL A 524 12.10 29.10 34.09
CA VAL A 524 10.70 29.01 34.52
C VAL A 524 10.22 30.44 34.86
N LEU A 525 9.28 30.98 34.05
CA LEU A 525 8.24 32.05 34.26
C LEU A 525 8.64 33.44 34.88
N PRO A 526 7.83 34.55 34.80
CA PRO A 526 6.46 34.76 34.29
C PRO A 526 6.21 36.00 33.36
N CYS A 527 4.92 36.18 33.04
CA CYS A 527 4.16 37.00 32.07
C CYS A 527 4.39 38.53 31.88
N ALA A 528 3.89 38.98 30.71
CA ALA A 528 3.27 40.27 30.33
C ALA A 528 4.10 41.42 29.70
N SER A 529 3.89 41.67 28.40
CA SER A 529 3.15 42.85 27.87
C SER A 529 3.07 42.85 26.33
N ASN A 530 1.95 43.38 25.82
CA ASN A 530 1.52 43.63 24.44
C ASN A 530 2.62 44.17 23.50
N SER A 531 2.62 44.05 22.18
CA SER A 531 1.56 43.89 21.16
C SER A 531 2.26 43.53 19.83
N ASP A 532 1.70 42.59 19.07
CA ASP A 532 1.34 42.84 17.67
C ASP A 532 0.52 41.67 17.13
N GLN A 533 -0.76 41.97 16.94
CA GLN A 533 -1.73 41.14 16.27
C GLN A 533 -1.31 40.94 14.81
N THR A 534 -1.46 39.72 14.28
CA THR A 534 -2.49 39.32 13.29
C THR A 534 -1.98 38.06 12.53
N ILE A 535 -2.89 37.10 12.27
CA ILE A 535 -2.77 35.91 11.35
C ILE A 535 -2.17 34.64 12.03
N LEU A 536 -2.87 33.54 12.37
CA LEU A 536 -4.23 33.01 12.14
C LEU A 536 -4.62 32.06 13.29
N GLN A 537 -5.53 32.51 14.16
CA GLN A 537 -6.36 31.63 14.99
C GLN A 537 -7.65 31.42 14.21
N GLN A 538 -7.66 30.46 13.27
CA GLN A 538 -8.89 30.05 12.61
C GLN A 538 -9.53 28.95 13.46
N PHE A 539 -10.50 29.35 14.28
CA PHE A 539 -11.58 28.44 14.64
C PHE A 539 -12.16 27.87 13.34
N PRO A 540 -12.49 26.58 13.30
CA PRO A 540 -12.96 25.96 12.08
C PRO A 540 -14.33 26.58 11.70
N PRO A 541 -14.74 26.48 10.42
CA PRO A 541 -16.07 26.92 9.97
C PRO A 541 -17.21 26.41 10.86
N GLU A 542 -18.34 27.13 10.86
CA GLU A 542 -19.54 26.74 11.60
C GLU A 542 -19.99 25.33 11.15
N GLY A 543 -19.87 24.34 12.05
CA GLY A 543 -20.13 22.93 11.72
C GLY A 543 -18.98 21.96 12.01
N ASP A 544 -17.74 22.45 12.06
CA ASP A 544 -16.54 21.62 12.11
C ASP A 544 -15.95 21.51 13.54
N PHE A 545 -15.33 20.36 13.82
CA PHE A 545 -14.66 20.11 15.10
C PHE A 545 -13.14 20.13 14.96
N GLN A 546 -12.44 20.42 16.06
CA GLN A 546 -10.98 20.28 16.18
C GLN A 546 -10.65 19.25 17.25
N ILE A 547 -9.78 18.30 16.92
CA ILE A 547 -9.25 17.34 17.89
C ILE A 547 -7.90 17.85 18.38
N PHE A 548 -7.67 17.77 19.68
CA PHE A 548 -6.40 18.02 20.32
C PHE A 548 -5.95 16.75 21.05
N THR A 549 -4.70 16.36 20.86
CA THR A 549 -4.11 15.14 21.45
C THR A 549 -2.83 15.46 22.19
N ASP A 550 -2.58 14.76 23.29
CA ASP A 550 -1.32 14.83 24.03
C ASP A 550 -1.07 13.51 24.79
N ALA A 551 0.18 13.26 25.19
CA ALA A 551 0.50 12.18 26.11
C ALA A 551 1.25 12.69 27.35
N ALA A 552 1.08 11.96 28.46
CA ALA A 552 1.78 12.24 29.71
C ALA A 552 2.44 10.96 30.22
N ILE A 553 3.69 11.07 30.68
CA ILE A 553 4.49 9.96 31.21
C ILE A 553 4.89 10.30 32.64
N ASP A 554 4.73 9.34 33.54
CA ASP A 554 5.22 9.39 34.92
C ASP A 554 6.22 8.26 35.15
N LEU A 555 7.50 8.61 35.08
CA LEU A 555 8.62 7.69 35.28
C LEU A 555 8.69 7.15 36.73
N ASN A 556 8.16 7.90 37.70
CA ASN A 556 8.18 7.48 39.11
C ASN A 556 7.12 6.41 39.37
N ARG A 557 5.97 6.51 38.70
CA ARG A 557 4.86 5.55 38.82
C ARG A 557 4.87 4.45 37.75
N GLN A 558 5.83 4.48 36.82
CA GLN A 558 5.88 3.60 35.65
C GLN A 558 4.55 3.56 34.87
N LYS A 559 3.97 4.73 34.61
CA LYS A 559 2.68 4.88 33.90
C LYS A 559 2.78 5.89 32.79
N HIS A 560 1.96 5.72 31.76
CA HIS A 560 1.69 6.77 30.79
C HIS A 560 0.19 6.88 30.53
N SER A 561 -0.25 8.03 30.05
CA SER A 561 -1.65 8.26 29.70
C SER A 561 -1.78 9.14 28.48
N ILE A 562 -2.85 8.90 27.73
CA ILE A 562 -3.23 9.65 26.54
C ILE A 562 -4.41 10.55 26.88
N GLY A 563 -4.36 11.79 26.41
CA GLY A 563 -5.46 12.74 26.51
C GLY A 563 -5.92 13.21 25.13
N VAL A 564 -7.23 13.20 24.91
CA VAL A 564 -7.87 13.73 23.70
C VAL A 564 -9.01 14.66 24.10
N ALA A 565 -9.08 15.82 23.45
CA ALA A 565 -10.16 16.78 23.63
C ALA A 565 -10.71 17.21 22.27
N VAL A 566 -12.03 17.29 22.17
CA VAL A 566 -12.74 17.72 20.96
C VAL A 566 -13.40 19.06 21.21
N LEU A 567 -13.09 20.05 20.39
CA LEU A 567 -13.65 21.40 20.48
C LEU A 567 -14.51 21.73 19.25
N ASN A 568 -15.59 22.47 19.46
CA ASN A 568 -16.41 23.03 18.37
C ASN A 568 -15.85 24.38 17.86
N HIS A 569 -16.52 24.97 16.87
CA HIS A 569 -16.18 26.28 16.29
C HIS A 569 -16.20 27.45 17.30
N SER A 570 -16.90 27.34 18.44
CA SER A 570 -16.90 28.34 19.51
C SER A 570 -15.81 28.11 20.57
N GLY A 571 -14.99 27.07 20.41
CA GLY A 571 -13.91 26.72 21.33
C GLY A 571 -14.36 25.98 22.60
N GLN A 572 -15.62 25.51 22.65
CA GLN A 572 -16.15 24.72 23.75
C GLN A 572 -15.81 23.24 23.57
N VAL A 573 -15.51 22.54 24.67
CA VAL A 573 -15.22 21.10 24.68
C VAL A 573 -16.52 20.30 24.58
N VAL A 574 -16.65 19.46 23.56
CA VAL A 574 -17.88 18.68 23.26
C VAL A 574 -17.70 17.17 23.42
N ALA A 575 -16.46 16.69 23.46
CA ALA A 575 -16.12 15.31 23.78
C ALA A 575 -14.70 15.23 24.37
N GLY A 576 -14.42 14.19 25.16
CA GLY A 576 -13.10 13.95 25.75
C GLY A 576 -12.81 12.47 25.99
N LEU A 577 -11.53 12.13 25.91
CA LEU A 577 -11.00 10.78 26.18
C LEU A 577 -9.72 10.89 27.02
N ALA A 578 -9.66 10.14 28.12
CA ALA A 578 -8.43 9.92 28.89
C ALA A 578 -8.21 8.42 29.05
N LYS A 579 -7.05 7.91 28.65
CA LYS A 579 -6.75 6.47 28.72
C LYS A 579 -5.42 6.23 29.44
N PRO A 580 -5.41 5.61 30.64
CA PRO A 580 -4.19 5.23 31.34
C PRO A 580 -3.61 3.91 30.80
N PHE A 581 -2.28 3.78 30.88
CA PHE A 581 -1.53 2.57 30.56
C PHE A 581 -0.42 2.35 31.59
N SER A 582 -0.14 1.09 31.89
CA SER A 582 1.01 0.67 32.71
C SER A 582 2.27 0.54 31.83
N GLY A 583 3.43 0.81 32.41
CA GLY A 583 4.74 0.77 31.72
C GLY A 583 5.19 2.12 31.17
N CYS A 584 6.51 2.32 31.07
CA CYS A 584 7.10 3.51 30.47
C CYS A 584 7.49 3.26 29.01
N VAL A 585 6.83 3.96 28.10
CA VAL A 585 7.22 4.03 26.69
C VAL A 585 7.99 5.33 26.42
N SER A 586 8.76 5.37 25.33
CA SER A 586 9.41 6.63 24.94
C SER A 586 8.37 7.74 24.71
N PRO A 587 8.70 9.02 24.96
CA PRO A 587 7.79 10.15 24.69
C PRO A 587 7.21 10.12 23.28
N MET A 588 8.01 9.72 22.29
CA MET A 588 7.57 9.65 20.90
C MET A 588 6.56 8.53 20.65
N VAL A 589 6.68 7.39 21.34
CA VAL A 589 5.70 6.29 21.28
C VAL A 589 4.41 6.69 22.00
N ALA A 590 4.50 7.35 23.16
CA ALA A 590 3.31 7.82 23.89
C ALA A 590 2.51 8.85 23.05
N GLU A 591 3.19 9.81 22.44
CA GLU A 591 2.58 10.80 21.55
C GLU A 591 1.99 10.16 20.27
N ALA A 592 2.68 9.16 19.69
CA ALA A 592 2.17 8.45 18.52
C ALA A 592 0.93 7.62 18.88
N LYS A 593 0.94 6.93 20.03
CA LYS A 593 -0.24 6.26 20.57
C LYS A 593 -1.37 7.25 20.81
N ALA A 594 -1.09 8.47 21.31
CA ALA A 594 -2.12 9.48 21.50
C ALA A 594 -2.83 9.86 20.20
N VAL A 595 -2.08 10.04 19.11
CA VAL A 595 -2.65 10.29 17.79
C VAL A 595 -3.41 9.07 17.24
N VAL A 596 -2.87 7.86 17.41
CA VAL A 596 -3.56 6.61 17.00
C VAL A 596 -4.90 6.49 17.71
N HIS A 597 -4.93 6.57 19.03
CA HIS A 597 -6.15 6.43 19.82
C HIS A 597 -7.14 7.56 19.57
N ALA A 598 -6.66 8.79 19.36
CA ALA A 598 -7.52 9.89 18.97
C ALA A 598 -8.15 9.71 17.59
N LEU A 599 -7.40 9.21 16.60
CA LEU A 599 -7.93 8.91 15.27
C LEU A 599 -8.88 7.73 15.30
N GLN A 600 -8.51 6.63 15.97
CA GLN A 600 -9.38 5.47 16.17
C GLN A 600 -10.69 5.88 16.83
N TRP A 601 -10.62 6.73 17.86
CA TRP A 601 -11.80 7.24 18.55
C TRP A 601 -12.61 8.21 17.70
N ALA A 602 -11.97 9.18 17.04
CA ALA A 602 -12.63 10.10 16.12
C ALA A 602 -13.33 9.37 14.97
N TYR A 603 -12.70 8.30 14.48
CA TYR A 603 -13.31 7.43 13.52
C TYR A 603 -14.41 6.62 14.15
N SER A 604 -14.24 6.01 15.32
CA SER A 604 -15.26 5.19 15.98
C SER A 604 -16.58 5.97 16.13
N ILE A 605 -16.50 7.27 16.44
CA ILE A 605 -17.66 8.17 16.57
C ILE A 605 -17.99 9.00 15.32
N CYS A 606 -17.28 8.81 14.21
CA CYS A 606 -17.42 9.56 12.95
C CYS A 606 -17.37 11.09 13.09
N LEU A 607 -16.55 11.61 14.01
CA LEU A 607 -16.46 13.03 14.30
C LEU A 607 -16.05 13.84 13.04
N PRO A 608 -16.84 14.83 12.55
CA PRO A 608 -16.46 15.62 11.37
C PRO A 608 -15.36 16.62 11.76
N VAL A 609 -14.11 16.16 11.58
CA VAL A 609 -12.90 16.92 11.84
C VAL A 609 -12.02 16.87 10.60
N ASP A 610 -11.49 18.03 10.22
CA ASP A 610 -10.50 18.16 9.14
C ASP A 610 -9.09 18.42 9.68
N VAL A 611 -8.95 18.73 10.98
CA VAL A 611 -7.65 18.97 11.60
C VAL A 611 -7.56 18.31 12.98
N LEU A 612 -6.68 17.33 13.10
CA LEU A 612 -6.19 16.82 14.38
C LEU A 612 -4.92 17.57 14.75
N LYS A 613 -4.87 18.14 15.95
CA LYS A 613 -3.76 18.95 16.44
C LYS A 613 -2.98 18.19 17.50
N THR A 614 -1.67 18.12 17.31
CA THR A 614 -0.68 17.61 18.27
C THR A 614 0.44 18.64 18.40
N ASP A 615 1.04 18.76 19.58
CA ASP A 615 2.25 19.56 19.76
C ASP A 615 3.54 18.79 19.40
N CYS A 616 3.43 17.50 19.06
CA CYS A 616 4.54 16.69 18.61
C CYS A 616 4.82 16.88 17.10
N LYS A 617 5.61 17.92 16.80
CA LYS A 617 6.03 18.23 15.41
C LYS A 617 6.69 17.05 14.69
N SER A 618 7.44 16.22 15.42
CA SER A 618 8.14 15.06 14.86
C SER A 618 7.20 14.03 14.23
N ILE A 619 6.00 13.81 14.82
CA ILE A 619 4.98 12.93 14.25
C ILE A 619 4.43 13.53 12.96
N VAL A 620 4.09 14.83 12.98
CA VAL A 620 3.60 15.58 11.81
C VAL A 620 4.61 15.53 10.66
N ASP A 621 5.89 15.74 10.95
CA ASP A 621 6.96 15.69 9.96
C ASP A 621 7.12 14.27 9.37
N LYS A 622 7.06 13.22 10.21
CA LYS A 622 7.12 11.81 9.75
C LYS A 622 5.93 11.41 8.88
N LEU A 623 4.74 11.96 9.16
CA LEU A 623 3.54 11.74 8.37
C LEU A 623 3.66 12.35 6.97
N HIS A 624 4.19 13.57 6.86
CA HIS A 624 4.26 14.28 5.59
C HIS A 624 5.46 13.92 4.70
N HIS A 625 6.59 13.47 5.28
CA HIS A 625 7.86 13.44 4.54
C HIS A 625 8.73 12.16 4.70
N GLY A 626 8.25 11.06 5.30
CA GLY A 626 9.11 9.92 5.69
C GLY A 626 9.10 8.67 4.78
N THR A 627 10.28 8.15 4.43
CA THR A 627 10.54 6.71 4.21
C THR A 627 10.33 5.99 5.54
N LEU A 628 9.38 5.05 5.59
CA LEU A 628 9.14 4.19 6.75
C LEU A 628 10.27 3.16 6.86
N GLY A 629 10.74 2.87 8.07
CA GLY A 629 11.42 1.60 8.37
C GLY A 629 10.68 0.88 9.52
N CYS A 630 11.13 -0.28 9.99
CA CYS A 630 10.45 -1.10 11.02
C CYS A 630 10.67 -0.66 12.49
N SER A 631 10.27 0.57 12.86
CA SER A 631 10.32 1.01 14.27
C SER A 631 8.97 1.00 14.90
N SER A 632 8.87 0.75 16.21
CA SER A 632 7.58 0.82 16.93
C SER A 632 6.87 2.17 16.73
N VAL A 633 7.62 3.27 16.56
CA VAL A 633 7.06 4.57 16.17
C VAL A 633 6.62 4.58 14.72
N ASP A 634 7.40 4.01 13.79
CA ASP A 634 7.06 3.97 12.37
C ASP A 634 5.90 3.01 12.07
N ASP A 635 5.72 1.92 12.82
CA ASP A 635 4.54 1.07 12.79
C ASP A 635 3.33 1.83 13.30
N LEU A 636 3.48 2.61 14.38
CA LEU A 636 2.44 3.54 14.80
C LEU A 636 2.21 4.66 13.77
N ILE A 637 3.22 5.14 13.05
CA ILE A 637 3.06 6.08 11.92
C ILE A 637 2.37 5.39 10.75
N VAL A 638 2.63 4.11 10.46
CA VAL A 638 1.90 3.31 9.46
C VAL A 638 0.45 3.19 9.91
N CYS A 639 0.20 2.87 11.18
CA CYS A 639 -1.14 2.89 11.76
C CYS A 639 -1.79 4.26 11.61
N ILE A 640 -1.12 5.37 11.92
CA ILE A 640 -1.64 6.73 11.75
C ILE A 640 -1.87 7.04 10.27
N LYS A 641 -0.99 6.64 9.34
CA LYS A 641 -1.16 6.85 7.90
C LYS A 641 -2.31 6.01 7.34
N ASN A 642 -2.45 4.77 7.80
CA ASN A 642 -3.56 3.87 7.49
C ASN A 642 -4.87 4.40 8.08
N LEU A 643 -4.80 5.05 9.24
CA LEU A 643 -5.93 5.73 9.84
C LEU A 643 -6.25 6.99 9.02
N LEU A 644 -5.29 7.87 8.72
CA LEU A 644 -5.51 9.10 7.94
C LEU A 644 -5.93 8.82 6.48
N SER A 645 -5.56 7.69 5.90
CA SER A 645 -6.05 7.29 4.58
C SER A 645 -7.56 7.01 4.57
N ILE A 646 -8.17 6.73 5.73
CA ILE A 646 -9.63 6.59 5.90
C ILE A 646 -10.33 7.93 5.66
N ARG A 647 -9.69 9.07 5.96
CA ARG A 647 -10.23 10.42 5.71
C ARG A 647 -9.14 11.37 5.20
N PRO A 648 -8.95 11.48 3.87
CA PRO A 648 -7.89 12.31 3.26
C PRO A 648 -8.00 13.81 3.53
N SER A 649 -9.21 14.32 3.88
CA SER A 649 -9.41 15.71 4.28
C SER A 649 -8.86 16.00 5.68
N LEU A 650 -8.79 14.98 6.54
CA LEU A 650 -8.26 15.08 7.89
C LEU A 650 -6.74 15.12 7.83
N ARG A 651 -6.17 16.25 8.24
CA ARG A 651 -4.71 16.40 8.39
C ARG A 651 -4.33 16.45 9.86
N VAL A 652 -3.21 15.81 10.18
CA VAL A 652 -2.55 16.04 11.46
C VAL A 652 -1.70 17.29 11.32
N ALA A 653 -1.98 18.30 12.13
CA ALA A 653 -1.29 19.57 12.13
C ALA A 653 -0.57 19.79 13.45
N HIS A 654 0.59 20.42 13.37
CA HIS A 654 1.31 20.85 14.56
C HIS A 654 0.64 22.08 15.18
N VAL A 655 0.48 22.09 16.50
CA VAL A 655 0.07 23.25 17.28
C VAL A 655 1.14 23.55 18.33
N ASN A 656 1.41 24.82 18.66
CA ASN A 656 2.33 25.12 19.77
C ASN A 656 1.73 24.60 21.08
N ARG A 657 2.60 24.10 21.96
CA ARG A 657 2.26 23.54 23.28
C ARG A 657 1.38 24.47 24.14
N GLU A 658 1.57 25.79 24.03
CA GLU A 658 0.77 26.81 24.72
C GLU A 658 -0.74 26.78 24.34
N PHE A 659 -1.07 26.27 23.15
CA PHE A 659 -2.43 26.12 22.64
C PHE A 659 -2.95 24.68 22.70
N ASN A 660 -2.16 23.72 23.21
CA ASN A 660 -2.56 22.32 23.42
C ASN A 660 -2.86 21.99 24.91
N THR A 661 -3.12 23.03 25.72
CA THR A 661 -3.18 22.91 27.19
C THR A 661 -4.32 22.02 27.69
N ILE A 662 -5.41 21.90 26.93
CA ILE A 662 -6.56 21.06 27.31
C ILE A 662 -6.21 19.58 27.19
N ALA A 663 -5.73 19.12 26.02
CA ALA A 663 -5.31 17.74 25.82
C ALA A 663 -4.17 17.36 26.79
N HIS A 664 -3.24 18.29 27.05
CA HIS A 664 -2.18 18.09 28.04
C HIS A 664 -2.69 17.88 29.46
N ARG A 665 -3.69 18.66 29.89
CA ARG A 665 -4.32 18.47 31.22
C ARG A 665 -5.09 17.15 31.29
N VAL A 666 -5.77 16.77 30.21
CA VAL A 666 -6.51 15.49 30.13
C VAL A 666 -5.54 14.31 30.21
N ALA A 667 -4.41 14.35 29.50
CA ALA A 667 -3.38 13.32 29.56
C ALA A 667 -2.75 13.22 30.97
N LYS A 668 -2.44 14.36 31.61
CA LYS A 668 -1.93 14.38 32.98
C LYS A 668 -2.93 13.87 34.02
N TRP A 669 -4.20 14.25 33.88
CA TRP A 669 -5.27 13.74 34.74
C TRP A 669 -5.43 12.22 34.58
N GLY A 670 -5.32 11.73 33.34
CA GLY A 670 -5.41 10.31 33.01
C GLY A 670 -4.35 9.43 33.69
N ILE A 671 -3.17 9.96 34.07
CA ILE A 671 -2.16 9.22 34.87
C ILE A 671 -2.74 8.74 36.22
N GLY A 672 -3.69 9.50 36.77
CA GLY A 672 -4.35 9.19 38.04
C GLY A 672 -5.55 8.25 37.94
N LEU A 673 -5.93 7.80 36.74
CA LEU A 673 -7.08 6.91 36.53
C LEU A 673 -6.67 5.44 36.57
N ASP A 674 -7.62 4.59 36.98
CA ASP A 674 -7.46 3.13 36.96
C ASP A 674 -7.98 2.50 35.66
N SER A 675 -8.84 3.20 34.91
CA SER A 675 -9.44 2.73 33.65
C SER A 675 -9.71 3.87 32.66
N GLU A 676 -10.01 3.50 31.41
CA GLU A 676 -10.37 4.45 30.34
C GLU A 676 -11.61 5.27 30.72
N PHE A 677 -11.50 6.58 30.58
CA PHE A 677 -12.60 7.51 30.77
C PHE A 677 -12.98 8.14 29.43
N LEU A 678 -14.21 7.87 29.00
CA LEU A 678 -14.75 8.30 27.71
C LEU A 678 -16.01 9.15 27.88
N TRP A 679 -16.03 10.32 27.24
CA TRP A 679 -17.18 11.21 27.23
C TRP A 679 -17.51 11.66 25.80
N ASN A 680 -18.58 11.07 25.24
CA ASN A 680 -19.07 11.30 23.88
C ASN A 680 -20.49 11.88 23.93
N GLY A 681 -20.66 13.19 23.81
CA GLY A 681 -21.99 13.80 23.60
C GLY A 681 -22.64 13.25 22.32
N SER A 682 -23.48 12.21 22.47
CA SER A 682 -24.28 11.44 21.51
C SER A 682 -24.33 11.91 20.03
N LEU A 683 -23.92 11.09 19.03
CA LEU A 683 -24.10 11.38 17.57
C LEU A 683 -24.78 10.21 16.78
N PRO A 684 -25.89 10.39 16.01
CA PRO A 684 -26.54 9.33 15.22
C PRO A 684 -26.38 9.47 13.69
N PHE A 685 -25.77 8.51 12.97
CA PHE A 685 -25.54 8.58 11.50
C PHE A 685 -26.48 7.71 10.62
N ARG A 686 -27.48 7.03 11.21
CA ARG A 686 -28.30 5.99 10.55
C ARG A 686 -29.71 5.91 11.15
N PHE A 687 -30.66 5.34 10.41
CA PHE A 687 -31.92 4.90 11.03
C PHE A 687 -31.64 3.73 11.98
N ARG A 688 -32.31 3.75 13.13
CA ARG A 688 -32.18 2.71 14.13
C ARG A 688 -32.59 1.36 13.53
N TRP A 689 -31.79 0.32 13.79
CA TRP A 689 -32.00 -1.07 13.32
C TRP A 689 -31.81 -1.34 11.82
N ASP A 690 -31.56 -0.33 10.99
CA ASP A 690 -31.39 -0.55 9.54
C ASP A 690 -30.14 -1.39 9.22
N ARG A 691 -30.34 -2.51 8.51
CA ARG A 691 -29.30 -3.38 7.94
C ARG A 691 -28.22 -3.83 8.95
N GLN A 692 -28.67 -4.14 10.15
CA GLN A 692 -27.84 -4.65 11.24
C GLN A 692 -27.58 -6.16 11.19
N TRP A 693 -28.46 -6.91 10.53
CA TRP A 693 -28.37 -8.38 10.46
C TRP A 693 -27.98 -8.86 9.08
N LEU A 694 -27.29 -10.00 9.05
CA LEU A 694 -26.82 -10.67 7.84
C LEU A 694 -26.88 -12.19 8.02
N ILE A 695 -27.22 -12.90 6.94
CA ILE A 695 -27.15 -14.35 6.90
C ILE A 695 -25.86 -14.75 6.18
N VAL A 696 -25.08 -15.65 6.77
CA VAL A 696 -23.81 -16.14 6.22
C VAL A 696 -23.78 -17.65 6.10
N ASN A 697 -22.97 -18.17 5.18
CA ASN A 697 -22.73 -19.61 5.05
C ASN A 697 -21.68 -20.13 6.06
N SER A 698 -21.39 -21.42 6.00
CA SER A 698 -20.37 -22.06 6.85
C SER A 698 -18.95 -21.49 6.73
N LYS A 699 -18.65 -20.77 5.64
CA LYS A 699 -17.37 -20.09 5.41
C LYS A 699 -17.41 -18.59 5.77
N GLY A 700 -18.49 -18.13 6.43
CA GLY A 700 -18.67 -16.72 6.80
C GLY A 700 -19.04 -15.80 5.64
N ARG A 701 -19.36 -16.32 4.44
CA ARG A 701 -19.74 -15.48 3.29
C ARG A 701 -21.23 -15.17 3.30
N ALA A 702 -21.58 -13.91 3.06
CA ALA A 702 -22.96 -13.45 2.95
C ALA A 702 -23.79 -14.24 1.94
N TYR A 703 -24.98 -14.69 2.35
CA TYR A 703 -26.05 -15.02 1.43
C TYR A 703 -26.79 -13.74 1.04
N THR A 704 -27.09 -13.61 -0.25
CA THR A 704 -27.84 -12.46 -0.77
C THR A 704 -29.00 -12.98 -1.62
N GLN A 705 -30.06 -12.19 -1.77
CA GLN A 705 -31.17 -12.54 -2.68
C GLN A 705 -30.70 -12.81 -4.12
N ARG A 706 -29.52 -12.30 -4.50
CA ARG A 706 -28.92 -12.59 -5.81
C ARG A 706 -28.62 -14.08 -5.97
N VAL A 707 -28.16 -14.73 -4.92
CA VAL A 707 -27.79 -16.15 -4.95
C VAL A 707 -28.95 -17.00 -4.45
N GLU A 708 -29.68 -16.52 -3.44
CA GLU A 708 -30.83 -17.18 -2.82
C GLU A 708 -32.10 -16.31 -2.91
N PRO A 709 -32.83 -16.31 -4.04
CA PRO A 709 -34.02 -15.49 -4.22
C PRO A 709 -35.12 -15.71 -3.17
N THR A 710 -35.18 -16.91 -2.57
CA THR A 710 -36.11 -17.25 -1.49
C THR A 710 -35.94 -16.37 -0.25
N LEU A 711 -34.76 -15.77 -0.03
CA LEU A 711 -34.55 -14.77 1.03
C LEU A 711 -35.45 -13.54 0.88
N ALA A 712 -36.10 -13.35 -0.28
CA ALA A 712 -37.11 -12.32 -0.47
C ALA A 712 -38.39 -12.57 0.34
N LEU A 713 -38.67 -13.83 0.69
CA LEU A 713 -39.84 -14.27 1.46
C LEU A 713 -39.62 -14.22 2.98
N VAL A 714 -38.44 -13.80 3.42
CA VAL A 714 -38.13 -13.65 4.85
C VAL A 714 -38.64 -12.28 5.30
N GLU A 715 -39.61 -12.32 6.21
CA GLU A 715 -40.23 -11.14 6.81
C GLU A 715 -39.68 -10.90 8.21
N THR A 716 -39.64 -9.62 8.59
CA THR A 716 -39.10 -9.18 9.88
C THR A 716 -40.05 -8.19 10.55
N GLU A 717 -40.27 -8.35 11.84
CA GLU A 717 -41.10 -7.47 12.65
C GLU A 717 -40.33 -7.04 13.91
N LEU A 718 -40.36 -5.73 14.19
CA LEU A 718 -39.75 -5.12 15.38
C LEU A 718 -40.86 -4.51 16.26
N PRO A 719 -40.70 -4.51 17.59
CA PRO A 719 -41.67 -3.88 18.48
C PRO A 719 -41.71 -2.37 18.23
N ASN A 720 -42.91 -1.78 18.28
CA ASN A 720 -43.12 -0.35 17.97
C ASN A 720 -42.27 0.57 18.88
N GLU A 721 -42.06 0.17 20.13
CA GLU A 721 -41.26 0.92 21.08
C GLU A 721 -39.79 0.99 20.68
N ALA A 722 -39.31 0.06 19.84
CA ALA A 722 -37.93 0.02 19.37
C ALA A 722 -37.53 1.25 18.55
N PHE A 723 -38.50 2.02 18.06
CA PHE A 723 -38.28 3.25 17.29
C PHE A 723 -38.44 4.53 18.12
N LEU A 724 -38.83 4.42 19.40
CA LEU A 724 -38.97 5.56 20.29
C LEU A 724 -37.59 6.11 20.71
N GLU A 725 -37.50 7.43 20.81
CA GLU A 725 -36.31 8.11 21.29
C GLU A 725 -36.02 7.74 22.76
N GLY A 726 -34.78 7.40 23.07
CA GLY A 726 -34.36 7.02 24.43
C GLY A 726 -34.80 5.63 24.90
N TRP A 727 -35.55 4.86 24.09
CA TRP A 727 -35.91 3.49 24.44
C TRP A 727 -34.71 2.55 24.36
N GLU A 728 -34.57 1.62 25.31
CA GLU A 728 -33.54 0.57 25.31
C GLU A 728 -34.18 -0.83 25.32
N PRO A 729 -33.56 -1.83 24.65
CA PRO A 729 -34.03 -3.20 24.68
C PRO A 729 -34.06 -3.77 26.10
N ASN A 730 -35.11 -4.52 26.41
CA ASN A 730 -35.22 -5.33 27.63
C ASN A 730 -35.25 -6.82 27.27
N LYS A 731 -35.36 -7.70 28.28
CA LYS A 731 -35.33 -9.16 28.09
C LYS A 731 -36.44 -9.71 27.20
N ASN A 732 -37.54 -8.96 27.01
CA ASN A 732 -38.68 -9.35 26.17
C ASN A 732 -38.64 -8.69 24.78
N SER A 733 -37.70 -7.75 24.55
CA SER A 733 -37.54 -7.07 23.28
C SER A 733 -36.92 -8.00 22.25
N CYS A 734 -37.68 -8.39 21.23
CA CYS A 734 -37.21 -9.33 20.20
C CYS A 734 -37.58 -8.88 18.79
N LEU A 735 -36.68 -9.14 17.84
CA LEU A 735 -36.93 -9.15 16.41
C LEU A 735 -37.60 -10.48 16.07
N VAL A 736 -38.77 -10.43 15.45
CA VAL A 736 -39.48 -11.62 14.99
C VAL A 736 -39.18 -11.83 13.50
N ILE A 737 -38.78 -13.04 13.14
CA ILE A 737 -38.46 -13.44 11.76
C ILE A 737 -39.44 -14.53 11.33
N LYS A 738 -40.01 -14.38 10.14
CA LYS A 738 -41.00 -15.31 9.56
C LYS A 738 -40.60 -15.67 8.13
N ALA A 739 -40.88 -16.90 7.72
CA ALA A 739 -40.78 -17.31 6.33
C ALA A 739 -41.77 -18.46 6.03
N PRO A 740 -42.15 -18.67 4.76
CA PRO A 740 -43.07 -19.74 4.39
C PRO A 740 -42.57 -21.12 4.83
N GLY A 741 -43.43 -21.87 5.53
CA GLY A 741 -43.13 -23.24 5.98
C GLY A 741 -42.20 -23.33 7.20
N MET A 742 -41.92 -22.22 7.88
CA MET A 742 -41.08 -22.16 9.08
C MET A 742 -41.86 -21.61 10.27
N ASP A 743 -41.55 -22.09 11.48
CA ASP A 743 -42.06 -21.49 12.72
C ASP A 743 -41.47 -20.08 12.93
N GLU A 744 -42.12 -19.25 13.74
CA GLU A 744 -41.60 -17.91 14.06
C GLU A 744 -40.28 -18.00 14.85
N LEU A 745 -39.25 -17.29 14.38
CA LEU A 745 -37.97 -17.17 15.08
C LEU A 745 -37.91 -15.85 15.82
N LYS A 746 -37.55 -15.87 17.11
CA LYS A 746 -37.42 -14.66 17.95
C LYS A 746 -35.97 -14.42 18.32
N ILE A 747 -35.44 -13.29 17.88
CA ILE A 747 -34.05 -12.87 18.13
C ILE A 747 -34.06 -11.72 19.15
N SER A 748 -33.35 -11.87 20.26
CA SER A 748 -33.25 -10.82 21.30
C SER A 748 -32.65 -9.54 20.74
N LEU A 749 -33.23 -8.37 21.03
CA LEU A 749 -32.66 -7.08 20.62
C LEU A 749 -31.49 -6.63 21.50
N THR A 750 -31.29 -7.28 22.64
CA THR A 750 -30.04 -7.14 23.41
C THR A 750 -28.90 -7.79 22.63
N PRO A 751 -27.72 -7.15 22.49
CA PRO A 751 -26.59 -7.72 21.76
C PRO A 751 -26.18 -9.09 22.32
N PRO A 752 -25.98 -10.13 21.49
CA PRO A 752 -25.45 -11.40 21.95
C PRO A 752 -23.97 -11.26 22.34
N GLN A 753 -23.49 -12.20 23.17
CA GLN A 753 -22.10 -12.22 23.64
C GLN A 753 -21.17 -12.99 22.69
N GLU A 754 -21.71 -13.93 21.92
CA GLU A 754 -20.91 -14.75 21.01
C GLU A 754 -20.49 -13.97 19.77
N VAL A 755 -19.24 -14.18 19.35
CA VAL A 755 -18.65 -13.54 18.18
C VAL A 755 -18.40 -14.60 17.10
N ALA A 756 -18.82 -14.30 15.88
CA ALA A 756 -18.53 -15.03 14.66
C ALA A 756 -17.43 -14.30 13.88
N ASP A 757 -16.22 -14.86 13.90
CA ASP A 757 -15.11 -14.37 13.08
C ASP A 757 -15.22 -14.79 11.62
N GLY A 758 -14.56 -14.02 10.78
CA GLY A 758 -14.42 -14.29 9.36
C GLY A 758 -15.68 -14.08 8.53
N VAL A 759 -16.55 -13.18 8.98
CA VAL A 759 -17.72 -12.75 8.21
C VAL A 759 -17.25 -11.85 7.06
N SER A 760 -17.76 -12.10 5.86
CA SER A 760 -17.41 -11.33 4.66
C SER A 760 -18.64 -10.84 3.90
N VAL A 761 -18.56 -9.57 3.50
CA VAL A 761 -19.56 -8.86 2.69
C VAL A 761 -18.81 -8.06 1.64
N TRP A 762 -18.91 -8.48 0.37
CA TRP A 762 -18.12 -7.90 -0.72
C TRP A 762 -16.60 -8.01 -0.43
N GLU A 763 -15.87 -6.90 -0.51
CA GLU A 763 -14.43 -6.80 -0.19
C GLU A 763 -14.18 -6.68 1.33
N TRP A 764 -15.23 -6.47 2.15
CA TRP A 764 -15.08 -6.33 3.60
C TRP A 764 -15.07 -7.70 4.29
N PHE A 765 -14.21 -7.83 5.30
CA PHE A 765 -14.06 -8.98 6.17
C PHE A 765 -13.87 -8.51 7.61
N GLY A 766 -14.53 -9.15 8.57
CA GLY A 766 -14.42 -8.79 10.00
C GLY A 766 -15.22 -9.72 10.90
N ALA A 767 -15.35 -9.34 12.17
CA ALA A 767 -16.17 -10.06 13.14
C ALA A 767 -17.65 -9.60 13.10
N ALA A 768 -18.55 -10.47 13.52
CA ALA A 768 -19.95 -10.11 13.78
C ALA A 768 -20.42 -10.83 15.04
N LEU A 769 -21.50 -10.38 15.67
CA LEU A 769 -22.09 -11.08 16.80
C LEU A 769 -22.94 -12.24 16.28
N ASP A 770 -22.70 -13.46 16.76
CA ASP A 770 -23.48 -14.65 16.37
C ASP A 770 -24.82 -14.63 17.12
N GLU A 771 -25.93 -14.80 16.41
CA GLU A 771 -27.27 -14.83 17.01
C GLU A 771 -27.62 -16.20 17.61
N GLY A 772 -26.68 -17.14 17.56
CA GLY A 772 -26.71 -18.39 18.28
C GLY A 772 -27.28 -19.57 17.49
N ALA A 773 -27.23 -20.74 18.14
CA ALA A 773 -27.53 -22.03 17.52
C ALA A 773 -28.98 -22.15 17.01
N GLU A 774 -29.95 -21.51 17.68
CA GLU A 774 -31.36 -21.54 17.27
C GLU A 774 -31.55 -20.84 15.92
N ALA A 775 -31.02 -19.63 15.78
CA ALA A 775 -31.06 -18.86 14.54
C ALA A 775 -30.32 -19.60 13.40
N SER A 776 -29.15 -20.15 13.71
CA SER A 776 -28.36 -20.97 12.79
C SER A 776 -29.15 -22.19 12.27
N LYS A 777 -29.80 -22.93 13.17
CA LYS A 777 -30.64 -24.08 12.81
C LYS A 777 -31.84 -23.66 11.96
N TRP A 778 -32.50 -22.57 12.32
CA TRP A 778 -33.67 -22.06 11.60
C TRP A 778 -33.33 -21.70 10.15
N PHE A 779 -32.30 -20.88 9.93
CA PHE A 779 -31.88 -20.52 8.57
C PHE A 779 -31.30 -21.69 7.80
N SER A 780 -30.62 -22.62 8.49
CA SER A 780 -30.12 -23.84 7.84
C SER A 780 -31.23 -24.74 7.31
N ASN A 781 -32.32 -24.85 8.07
CA ASN A 781 -33.51 -25.59 7.65
C ASN A 781 -34.22 -24.88 6.49
N TYR A 782 -34.43 -23.57 6.60
CA TYR A 782 -35.12 -22.79 5.57
C TYR A 782 -34.39 -22.79 4.22
N LEU A 783 -33.06 -22.63 4.24
CA LEU A 783 -32.23 -22.60 3.02
C LEU A 783 -31.75 -23.98 2.57
N GLY A 784 -32.00 -25.04 3.35
CA GLY A 784 -31.54 -26.40 3.09
C GLY A 784 -30.01 -26.59 3.15
N LYS A 785 -29.29 -25.69 3.81
CA LYS A 785 -27.82 -25.70 3.87
C LYS A 785 -27.27 -24.94 5.08
N PRO A 786 -26.07 -25.29 5.58
CA PRO A 786 -25.47 -24.64 6.73
C PRO A 786 -25.41 -23.11 6.60
N SER A 787 -26.10 -22.44 7.51
CA SER A 787 -26.33 -20.99 7.51
C SER A 787 -26.34 -20.45 8.93
N ARG A 788 -25.86 -19.23 9.13
CA ARG A 788 -25.88 -18.52 10.42
C ARG A 788 -26.46 -17.13 10.25
N LEU A 789 -27.17 -16.65 11.27
CA LEU A 789 -27.58 -15.24 11.37
C LEU A 789 -26.56 -14.52 12.25
N VAL A 790 -26.06 -13.39 11.78
CA VAL A 790 -25.10 -12.56 12.52
C VAL A 790 -25.56 -11.10 12.56
N ARG A 791 -25.16 -10.38 13.61
CA ARG A 791 -25.41 -8.94 13.79
C ARG A 791 -24.11 -8.15 13.75
N PHE A 792 -24.15 -6.97 13.15
CA PHE A 792 -22.96 -6.14 13.02
C PHE A 792 -22.44 -5.73 14.40
N ASN A 793 -21.16 -6.00 14.66
CA ASN A 793 -20.53 -5.66 15.94
C ASN A 793 -20.07 -4.19 15.93
N THR A 794 -20.93 -3.25 16.30
CA THR A 794 -20.59 -1.82 16.29
C THR A 794 -19.54 -1.42 17.34
N ALA A 795 -19.23 -2.29 18.30
CA ALA A 795 -18.25 -2.01 19.35
C ALA A 795 -16.81 -2.22 18.86
N SER A 796 -16.56 -3.25 18.04
CA SER A 796 -15.23 -3.57 17.52
C SER A 796 -15.06 -3.28 16.03
N GLU A 797 -16.15 -3.28 15.24
CA GLU A 797 -16.07 -3.22 13.78
C GLU A 797 -16.54 -1.90 13.19
N THR A 798 -15.91 -1.53 12.08
CA THR A 798 -16.35 -0.41 11.25
C THR A 798 -16.27 -0.77 9.78
N ARG A 799 -17.26 -0.30 9.01
CA ARG A 799 -17.30 -0.49 7.56
C ARG A 799 -17.51 0.87 6.88
N PRO A 800 -16.45 1.48 6.32
CA PRO A 800 -16.53 2.81 5.75
C PRO A 800 -17.28 2.80 4.42
N VAL A 801 -17.95 3.92 4.11
CA VAL A 801 -18.38 4.24 2.75
C VAL A 801 -17.13 4.56 1.92
N ASP A 802 -17.20 4.32 0.60
CA ASP A 802 -16.13 4.68 -0.33
C ASP A 802 -15.74 6.18 -0.16
N PRO A 803 -14.50 6.48 0.25
CA PRO A 803 -14.06 7.85 0.52
C PRO A 803 -14.10 8.78 -0.69
N GLU A 804 -14.08 8.25 -1.92
CA GLU A 804 -14.25 9.07 -3.13
C GLU A 804 -15.64 9.70 -3.23
N TYR A 805 -16.64 9.05 -2.61
CA TYR A 805 -18.04 9.44 -2.67
C TYR A 805 -18.50 10.14 -1.39
N ALA A 806 -18.21 9.58 -0.20
CA ALA A 806 -18.62 10.19 1.08
C ALA A 806 -17.66 9.82 2.22
N ALA A 807 -16.58 10.59 2.35
CA ALA A 807 -15.53 10.35 3.33
C ALA A 807 -16.03 10.50 4.79
N GLY A 808 -15.80 9.48 5.60
CA GLY A 808 -16.10 9.48 7.03
C GLY A 808 -17.52 9.05 7.41
N HIS A 809 -18.37 8.69 6.44
CA HIS A 809 -19.61 7.98 6.70
C HIS A 809 -19.36 6.47 6.81
N LYS A 810 -20.22 5.79 7.58
CA LYS A 810 -20.11 4.35 7.82
C LYS A 810 -21.41 3.62 7.51
N VAL A 811 -21.28 2.38 7.03
CA VAL A 811 -22.37 1.42 6.85
C VAL A 811 -22.23 0.26 7.84
N MET A 812 -23.31 -0.52 8.00
CA MET A 812 -23.27 -1.80 8.71
C MET A 812 -23.18 -2.89 7.68
N PHE A 813 -24.23 -3.69 7.45
CA PHE A 813 -24.29 -4.64 6.34
C PHE A 813 -24.91 -4.05 5.06
N SER A 814 -25.17 -2.74 5.00
CA SER A 814 -25.63 -2.04 3.78
C SER A 814 -24.63 -2.18 2.63
N ASP A 815 -25.09 -2.27 1.38
CA ASP A 815 -24.21 -2.54 0.24
C ASP A 815 -23.13 -1.46 0.05
N GLN A 816 -23.50 -0.18 -0.01
CA GLN A 816 -22.55 0.91 -0.31
C GLN A 816 -22.75 2.18 0.55
N PHE A 817 -24.00 2.61 0.77
CA PHE A 817 -24.30 3.87 1.46
C PHE A 817 -25.31 3.68 2.60
N PRO A 818 -25.35 4.59 3.60
CA PRO A 818 -26.23 4.48 4.77
C PRO A 818 -27.70 4.65 4.41
N PHE A 819 -28.00 5.53 3.44
CA PHE A 819 -29.36 5.80 3.03
C PHE A 819 -29.49 5.78 1.50
N MET A 820 -30.69 5.47 1.03
CA MET A 820 -31.09 5.60 -0.36
C MET A 820 -32.48 6.22 -0.45
N ILE A 821 -32.63 7.20 -1.34
CA ILE A 821 -33.89 7.87 -1.65
C ILE A 821 -34.39 7.46 -3.03
N LEU A 822 -35.72 7.47 -3.18
CA LEU A 822 -36.41 7.21 -4.44
C LEU A 822 -37.71 8.02 -4.47
N SER A 823 -38.12 8.53 -5.63
CA SER A 823 -39.41 9.22 -5.72
C SER A 823 -40.55 8.31 -6.18
N GLN A 824 -41.77 8.60 -5.72
CA GLN A 824 -42.99 7.97 -6.20
C GLN A 824 -43.20 8.28 -7.70
N GLY A 825 -42.91 9.50 -8.14
CA GLY A 825 -42.95 9.86 -9.56
C GLY A 825 -42.03 8.99 -10.44
N SER A 826 -40.82 8.65 -9.98
CA SER A 826 -39.94 7.70 -10.66
C SER A 826 -40.52 6.29 -10.72
N MET A 827 -41.16 5.83 -9.64
CA MET A 827 -41.84 4.54 -9.59
C MET A 827 -43.01 4.47 -10.57
N ASP A 828 -43.83 5.52 -10.63
CA ASP A 828 -45.00 5.60 -11.50
C ASP A 828 -44.58 5.64 -12.97
N ALA A 829 -43.54 6.42 -13.30
CA ALA A 829 -42.96 6.47 -14.64
C ALA A 829 -42.42 5.10 -15.09
N LEU A 830 -41.75 4.36 -14.19
CA LEU A 830 -41.30 3.00 -14.48
C LEU A 830 -42.49 2.04 -14.67
N ASN A 831 -43.46 2.07 -13.75
CA ASN A 831 -44.62 1.17 -13.77
C ASN A 831 -45.51 1.38 -15.00
N THR A 832 -45.54 2.58 -15.57
CA THR A 832 -46.23 2.87 -16.84
C THR A 832 -45.63 2.12 -18.03
N LEU A 833 -44.34 1.78 -17.97
CA LEU A 833 -43.63 1.08 -19.04
C LEU A 833 -43.59 -0.44 -18.85
N LEU A 834 -43.90 -0.92 -17.65
CA LEU A 834 -43.93 -2.34 -17.33
C LEU A 834 -45.29 -2.94 -17.70
N LYS A 835 -45.28 -4.22 -18.11
CA LYS A 835 -46.52 -4.97 -18.34
C LYS A 835 -47.33 -5.16 -17.05
N GLU A 836 -46.62 -5.35 -15.95
CA GLU A 836 -47.17 -5.50 -14.61
C GLU A 836 -46.47 -4.50 -13.69
N PRO A 837 -47.23 -3.68 -12.95
CA PRO A 837 -46.64 -2.72 -12.03
C PRO A 837 -45.93 -3.45 -10.89
N ILE A 838 -44.80 -2.92 -10.45
CA ILE A 838 -44.02 -3.48 -9.35
C ILE A 838 -44.00 -2.53 -8.15
N PRO A 839 -43.97 -3.08 -6.91
CA PRO A 839 -43.87 -2.29 -5.70
C PRO A 839 -42.46 -1.73 -5.46
N VAL A 840 -42.40 -0.65 -4.69
CA VAL A 840 -41.15 0.06 -4.35
C VAL A 840 -40.17 -0.79 -3.51
N ASN A 841 -40.69 -1.76 -2.74
CA ASN A 841 -39.89 -2.64 -1.88
C ASN A 841 -38.81 -3.43 -2.66
N ARG A 842 -39.00 -3.66 -3.97
CA ARG A 842 -38.01 -4.31 -4.85
C ARG A 842 -36.71 -3.53 -4.98
N PHE A 843 -36.76 -2.21 -4.78
CA PHE A 843 -35.60 -1.32 -4.85
C PHE A 843 -34.96 -1.05 -3.49
N ARG A 844 -35.64 -1.39 -2.40
CA ARG A 844 -35.18 -1.27 -1.01
C ARG A 844 -34.70 0.14 -0.59
N PRO A 845 -35.42 1.24 -0.92
CA PRO A 845 -35.08 2.57 -0.41
C PRO A 845 -35.29 2.67 1.09
N ASN A 846 -34.58 3.62 1.70
CA ASN A 846 -34.82 4.03 3.07
C ASN A 846 -35.90 5.11 3.14
N ILE A 847 -35.93 6.01 2.15
CA ILE A 847 -36.87 7.12 2.07
C ILE A 847 -37.53 7.10 0.69
N VAL A 848 -38.87 7.18 0.67
CA VAL A 848 -39.65 7.41 -0.54
C VAL A 848 -40.28 8.80 -0.43
N VAL A 849 -40.12 9.60 -1.47
CA VAL A 849 -40.65 10.97 -1.53
C VAL A 849 -41.72 11.08 -2.61
N ASP A 850 -42.73 11.89 -2.34
CA ASP A 850 -43.85 12.14 -3.25
C ASP A 850 -43.97 13.64 -3.57
N GLY A 851 -44.69 13.98 -4.64
CA GLY A 851 -44.92 15.37 -5.05
C GLY A 851 -43.79 16.00 -5.87
N CYS A 852 -42.93 15.21 -6.51
CA CYS A 852 -41.91 15.69 -7.44
C CYS A 852 -42.01 15.02 -8.81
N GLU A 853 -41.53 15.71 -9.84
CA GLU A 853 -41.45 15.17 -11.20
C GLU A 853 -40.60 13.89 -11.25
N PRO A 854 -40.92 12.92 -12.13
CA PRO A 854 -40.15 11.68 -12.26
C PRO A 854 -38.65 11.94 -12.40
N PHE A 855 -37.86 11.18 -11.64
CA PHE A 855 -36.39 11.24 -11.59
C PHE A 855 -35.80 12.54 -11.08
N SER A 856 -36.60 13.43 -10.47
CA SER A 856 -36.09 14.66 -9.87
C SER A 856 -35.03 14.42 -8.81
N GLU A 857 -35.15 13.32 -8.07
CA GLU A 857 -34.21 12.92 -7.02
C GLU A 857 -32.80 12.69 -7.57
N ASP A 858 -32.64 12.30 -8.84
CA ASP A 858 -31.33 12.10 -9.45
C ASP A 858 -30.46 13.36 -9.35
N LEU A 859 -31.09 14.53 -9.41
CA LEU A 859 -30.41 15.82 -9.43
C LEU A 859 -30.19 16.41 -8.04
N TRP A 860 -30.71 15.85 -6.96
CA TRP A 860 -30.59 16.47 -5.64
C TRP A 860 -29.19 16.26 -5.09
N MET A 861 -28.37 17.31 -5.13
CA MET A 861 -27.02 17.30 -4.57
C MET A 861 -27.07 17.54 -3.07
N GLU A 862 -27.90 18.48 -2.64
CA GLU A 862 -28.14 18.78 -1.23
C GLU A 862 -29.63 19.05 -1.06
N PHE A 863 -30.24 18.44 -0.07
CA PHE A 863 -31.66 18.63 0.22
C PHE A 863 -31.94 18.45 1.70
N ARG A 864 -33.10 18.92 2.14
CA ARG A 864 -33.50 18.88 3.54
C ARG A 864 -34.87 18.25 3.68
N ILE A 865 -35.01 17.32 4.61
CA ILE A 865 -36.28 16.75 5.05
C ILE A 865 -36.52 17.26 6.47
N ASP A 866 -37.53 18.12 6.66
CA ASP A 866 -37.73 18.86 7.91
C ASP A 866 -36.44 19.56 8.40
N ASN A 867 -35.82 19.06 9.47
CA ASN A 867 -34.58 19.59 10.05
C ASN A 867 -33.32 18.78 9.66
N PHE A 868 -33.47 17.73 8.85
CA PHE A 868 -32.38 16.83 8.45
C PHE A 868 -31.85 17.20 7.06
N THR A 869 -30.60 17.67 7.00
CA THR A 869 -29.91 17.94 5.72
C THR A 869 -29.19 16.68 5.22
N PHE A 870 -29.46 16.31 3.98
CA PHE A 870 -28.83 15.21 3.26
C PHE A 870 -28.04 15.70 2.04
N GLU A 871 -27.03 14.92 1.70
CA GLU A 871 -26.23 15.06 0.49
C GLU A 871 -26.51 13.88 -0.43
N GLY A 872 -26.93 14.15 -1.66
CA GLY A 872 -27.04 13.14 -2.70
C GLY A 872 -25.68 12.89 -3.33
N VAL A 873 -25.20 11.66 -3.19
CA VAL A 873 -23.79 11.33 -3.45
C VAL A 873 -23.61 10.64 -4.80
N LYS A 874 -24.52 9.70 -5.13
CA LYS A 874 -24.36 8.85 -6.30
C LYS A 874 -25.68 8.23 -6.73
N LEU A 875 -25.97 8.18 -8.03
CA LEU A 875 -27.10 7.39 -8.52
C LEU A 875 -26.93 5.90 -8.15
N CYS A 876 -28.00 5.28 -7.69
CA CYS A 876 -27.98 3.89 -7.26
C CYS A 876 -28.01 2.95 -8.46
N SER A 877 -26.88 2.30 -8.75
CA SER A 877 -26.80 1.28 -9.79
C SER A 877 -27.56 0.03 -9.37
N ARG A 878 -28.45 -0.47 -10.21
CA ARG A 878 -29.29 -1.63 -9.91
C ARG A 878 -28.67 -2.94 -10.38
N CYS A 879 -28.72 -3.93 -9.50
CA CYS A 879 -28.33 -5.31 -9.80
C CYS A 879 -29.59 -6.14 -10.14
N LYS A 880 -29.52 -7.47 -10.06
CA LYS A 880 -30.69 -8.34 -10.35
C LYS A 880 -31.75 -8.43 -9.24
N VAL A 881 -31.51 -7.85 -8.06
CA VAL A 881 -32.45 -7.94 -6.92
C VAL A 881 -33.84 -7.34 -7.24
N PRO A 882 -33.97 -6.16 -7.90
CA PRO A 882 -35.27 -5.63 -8.25
C PRO A 882 -36.10 -6.56 -9.16
N SER A 883 -35.44 -7.46 -9.91
CA SER A 883 -36.14 -8.44 -10.75
C SER A 883 -36.60 -9.69 -9.99
N ILE A 884 -36.38 -9.77 -8.68
CA ILE A 884 -36.88 -10.84 -7.83
C ILE A 884 -38.20 -10.40 -7.21
N ASN A 885 -39.23 -11.22 -7.39
CA ASN A 885 -40.52 -11.01 -6.76
C ASN A 885 -40.42 -11.22 -5.25
N GLN A 886 -40.68 -10.17 -4.48
CA GLN A 886 -40.57 -10.21 -3.02
C GLN A 886 -41.70 -11.01 -2.36
N GLU A 887 -42.79 -11.29 -3.07
CA GLU A 887 -43.92 -12.10 -2.56
C GLU A 887 -43.78 -13.58 -2.91
N THR A 888 -43.06 -13.93 -3.99
CA THR A 888 -42.94 -15.32 -4.48
C THR A 888 -41.52 -15.87 -4.48
N GLY A 889 -40.50 -15.01 -4.33
CA GLY A 889 -39.09 -15.38 -4.44
C GLY A 889 -38.65 -15.73 -5.87
N ILE A 890 -39.51 -15.55 -6.87
CA ILE A 890 -39.20 -15.92 -8.27
C ILE A 890 -38.44 -14.78 -8.94
N ALA A 891 -37.30 -15.11 -9.56
CA ALA A 891 -36.53 -14.17 -10.37
C ALA A 891 -37.09 -14.08 -11.80
N GLY A 892 -37.20 -12.85 -12.31
CA GLY A 892 -37.61 -12.55 -13.68
C GLY A 892 -36.64 -11.59 -14.39
N PRO A 893 -36.96 -11.19 -15.64
CA PRO A 893 -36.18 -10.21 -16.38
C PRO A 893 -36.50 -8.76 -15.98
N GLU A 894 -37.77 -8.45 -15.69
CA GLU A 894 -38.23 -7.11 -15.33
C GLU A 894 -38.04 -6.81 -13.84
N PRO A 895 -37.72 -5.56 -13.44
CA PRO A 895 -37.75 -4.32 -14.25
C PRO A 895 -36.43 -4.00 -14.99
N ASN A 896 -35.42 -4.86 -14.87
CA ASN A 896 -34.08 -4.54 -15.35
C ASN A 896 -34.00 -4.39 -16.87
N GLU A 897 -34.76 -5.18 -17.65
CA GLU A 897 -34.83 -5.01 -19.10
C GLU A 897 -35.41 -3.66 -19.51
N THR A 898 -36.48 -3.22 -18.85
CA THR A 898 -37.06 -1.90 -19.07
C THR A 898 -36.10 -0.80 -18.65
N LEU A 899 -35.50 -0.88 -17.45
CA LEU A 899 -34.49 0.08 -16.98
C LEU A 899 -33.26 0.15 -17.90
N MET A 900 -32.87 -0.96 -18.53
CA MET A 900 -31.77 -0.97 -19.51
C MET A 900 -32.06 -0.06 -20.72
N LYS A 901 -33.32 0.04 -21.13
CA LYS A 901 -33.74 0.84 -22.29
C LYS A 901 -33.85 2.33 -21.96
N MET A 902 -34.26 2.68 -20.74
CA MET A 902 -34.58 4.08 -20.37
C MET A 902 -33.58 4.73 -19.41
N ARG A 903 -32.85 3.94 -18.61
CA ARG A 903 -32.01 4.42 -17.50
C ARG A 903 -30.65 3.71 -17.42
N SER A 904 -30.14 3.22 -18.54
CA SER A 904 -28.76 2.72 -18.61
C SER A 904 -27.74 3.85 -18.67
N ASP A 905 -26.48 3.56 -18.36
CA ASP A 905 -25.34 4.44 -18.63
C ASP A 905 -25.29 4.93 -20.08
N LYS A 906 -25.70 4.10 -21.05
CA LYS A 906 -25.83 4.50 -22.44
C LYS A 906 -26.82 5.65 -22.65
N VAL A 907 -27.92 5.64 -21.89
CA VAL A 907 -28.96 6.66 -22.00
C VAL A 907 -28.60 7.91 -21.20
N LEU A 908 -28.08 7.74 -19.98
CA LEU A 908 -27.83 8.84 -19.06
C LEU A 908 -26.46 9.51 -19.24
N ARG A 909 -25.50 8.78 -19.81
CA ARG A 909 -24.11 9.22 -20.01
C ARG A 909 -23.59 8.74 -21.38
N PRO A 910 -24.20 9.18 -22.50
CA PRO A 910 -23.82 8.70 -23.84
C PRO A 910 -22.35 8.95 -24.18
N ASP A 911 -21.76 10.03 -23.65
CA ASP A 911 -20.39 10.47 -23.96
C ASP A 911 -19.30 9.79 -23.11
N LYS A 912 -19.66 8.82 -22.26
CA LYS A 912 -18.72 8.11 -21.37
C LYS A 912 -18.55 6.65 -21.81
N LYS A 913 -17.52 5.99 -21.28
CA LYS A 913 -17.27 4.57 -21.56
C LYS A 913 -18.39 3.72 -20.96
N GLN A 914 -19.08 2.98 -21.82
CA GLN A 914 -20.25 2.18 -21.48
C GLN A 914 -19.85 0.92 -20.67
N GLN A 915 -20.54 0.69 -19.56
CA GLN A 915 -20.35 -0.41 -18.62
C GLN A 915 -21.60 -1.31 -18.51
N GLY A 916 -22.71 -0.95 -19.16
CA GLY A 916 -23.97 -1.70 -19.12
C GLY A 916 -24.69 -1.59 -17.78
N LYS A 917 -24.49 -0.50 -17.04
CA LYS A 917 -25.13 -0.27 -15.74
C LYS A 917 -26.49 0.39 -15.91
N ILE A 918 -27.44 0.05 -15.04
CA ILE A 918 -28.75 0.69 -14.95
C ILE A 918 -28.88 1.45 -13.63
N TYR A 919 -29.56 2.59 -13.63
CA TYR A 919 -29.69 3.47 -12.48
C TYR A 919 -31.14 3.75 -12.14
N PHE A 920 -31.46 3.78 -10.85
CA PHE A 920 -32.79 4.13 -10.37
C PHE A 920 -32.67 4.58 -8.91
N GLY A 921 -33.15 5.76 -8.52
CA GLY A 921 -32.96 6.31 -7.18
C GLY A 921 -31.52 6.73 -6.88
N GLN A 922 -31.31 7.36 -5.72
CA GLN A 922 -30.07 8.04 -5.37
C GLN A 922 -29.58 7.62 -3.98
N ASN A 923 -28.28 7.34 -3.85
CA ASN A 923 -27.61 7.09 -2.58
C ASN A 923 -27.24 8.42 -1.92
N MET A 924 -27.41 8.50 -0.61
CA MET A 924 -27.24 9.74 0.14
C MET A 924 -26.61 9.53 1.51
N VAL A 925 -26.09 10.62 2.06
CA VAL A 925 -25.56 10.70 3.43
C VAL A 925 -26.15 11.89 4.17
N TRP A 926 -26.23 11.80 5.49
CA TRP A 926 -26.71 12.89 6.35
C TRP A 926 -25.56 13.83 6.73
N LYS A 927 -25.80 15.15 6.67
CA LYS A 927 -24.82 16.22 6.95
C LYS A 927 -25.01 16.92 8.31
N GLY A 928 -25.96 16.48 9.15
CA GLY A 928 -26.36 17.24 10.35
C GLY A 928 -25.37 17.17 11.52
N ASN A 929 -25.43 18.21 12.37
CA ASN A 929 -24.65 18.36 13.60
C ASN A 929 -25.55 18.16 14.83
N VAL A 930 -25.07 17.46 15.86
CA VAL A 930 -25.94 16.99 16.97
C VAL A 930 -26.02 17.97 18.14
N ALA A 931 -25.62 19.22 17.90
CA ALA A 931 -25.52 20.24 18.94
C ALA A 931 -26.88 20.78 19.43
N GLU A 932 -27.98 20.53 18.73
CA GLU A 932 -29.31 21.01 19.14
C GLU A 932 -30.19 19.84 19.57
N GLY A 933 -30.47 19.77 20.88
CA GLY A 933 -31.33 18.75 21.49
C GLY A 933 -32.82 18.87 21.13
N LYS A 934 -33.17 18.92 19.84
CA LYS A 934 -34.56 18.88 19.36
C LYS A 934 -34.74 17.83 18.25
N ALA A 935 -35.62 16.87 18.56
CA ALA A 935 -36.20 15.81 17.71
C ALA A 935 -35.24 15.03 16.80
N LYS A 936 -34.85 13.81 17.23
CA LYS A 936 -34.09 12.83 16.42
C LYS A 936 -34.97 11.98 15.48
N VAL A 937 -36.22 12.39 15.23
CA VAL A 937 -37.23 11.57 14.55
C VAL A 937 -37.71 12.26 13.29
N MET A 938 -37.57 11.59 12.15
CA MET A 938 -38.21 11.95 10.89
C MET A 938 -39.56 11.26 10.77
N LYS A 939 -40.57 11.97 10.28
CA LYS A 939 -41.95 11.46 10.14
C LYS A 939 -42.37 11.44 8.68
N ILE A 940 -43.28 10.51 8.39
CA ILE A 940 -43.99 10.53 7.11
C ILE A 940 -44.81 11.82 7.04
N GLY A 941 -44.71 12.52 5.90
CA GLY A 941 -45.35 13.82 5.67
C GLY A 941 -44.43 15.01 5.91
N ASP A 942 -43.20 14.80 6.42
CA ASP A 942 -42.21 15.88 6.55
C ASP A 942 -41.86 16.47 5.17
N PRO A 943 -41.82 17.81 5.03
CA PRO A 943 -41.60 18.46 3.75
C PRO A 943 -40.14 18.29 3.29
N VAL A 944 -39.97 18.09 1.98
CA VAL A 944 -38.65 17.93 1.34
C VAL A 944 -38.31 19.15 0.50
N TYR A 945 -37.15 19.75 0.76
CA TYR A 945 -36.65 20.92 0.07
C TYR A 945 -35.33 20.61 -0.62
N ALA A 946 -35.29 20.63 -1.95
CA ALA A 946 -34.04 20.57 -2.69
C ALA A 946 -33.28 21.90 -2.56
N ILE A 947 -32.09 21.88 -1.94
CA ILE A 947 -31.27 23.05 -1.66
C ILE A 947 -30.29 23.31 -2.82
N LYS A 948 -29.58 22.26 -3.25
CA LYS A 948 -28.65 22.31 -4.38
C LYS A 948 -28.95 21.16 -5.34
N LYS A 949 -28.80 21.43 -6.63
CA LYS A 949 -28.99 20.42 -7.67
C LYS A 949 -27.75 20.30 -8.55
N PHE A 950 -27.47 19.08 -9.02
CA PHE A 950 -26.53 18.84 -10.10
C PHE A 950 -27.01 19.54 -11.37
N SER A 951 -26.07 19.97 -12.21
CA SER A 951 -26.38 20.69 -13.45
C SER A 951 -27.00 19.77 -14.49
N THR A 952 -26.60 18.49 -14.48
CA THR A 952 -27.09 17.46 -15.40
C THR A 952 -27.17 16.09 -14.72
N VAL A 953 -27.99 15.19 -15.25
CA VAL A 953 -28.06 13.79 -14.79
C VAL A 953 -26.72 13.07 -15.06
N ALA A 954 -26.01 13.43 -16.13
CA ALA A 954 -24.72 12.86 -16.45
C ALA A 954 -23.65 13.20 -15.40
N GLU A 955 -23.75 14.37 -14.77
CA GLU A 955 -22.93 14.81 -13.64
C GLU A 955 -23.33 14.08 -12.35
N ALA A 956 -24.62 13.93 -12.06
CA ALA A 956 -25.09 13.15 -10.90
C ALA A 956 -24.75 11.65 -11.01
N ALA A 957 -24.70 11.14 -12.23
CA ALA A 957 -24.31 9.77 -12.54
C ALA A 957 -22.79 9.60 -12.68
N ALA A 958 -22.01 10.70 -12.63
CA ALA A 958 -20.56 10.71 -12.87
C ALA A 958 -19.83 9.92 -11.82
#